data_AF-A0A9E4W7I6-F1
#
_entry.id   AF-A0A9E4W7I6-F1
#
_cell.length_a   1.000
_cell.length_b   1.000
_cell.length_c   1.000
_cell.angle_alpha   90.00
_cell.angle_beta   90.00
_cell.angle_gamma   90.00
#
_symmetry.space_group_name_H-M   'P 1'
#
loop_
_entity.id
_entity.type
_entity.pdbx_description
1 polymer ?
#
loop_
_entity_poly.entity_id
_entity_poly.type
_entity_poly.pdbx_seq_one_letter_code
_entity_poly.pdbx_strand_id
1 'polypeptide(L)'
;MSGIFRFPNLLNIPRPSLGLLLILMGLMVPLLIAACGGDDPTAVPQAATNTPQPPPPATAQPPAPTAMPQATSMPAPTAMPAPTAMPAPTAMPGPTASPSDAMTAVNSVKVGQGALGSHLVDTNGMTLYLFTRDERNVSNCSGGCAGAWPPLMADGIVAGEGVNAGRLGSIDREDGSAQVTYNGWPLYYYATDENPGDTLGQDRGGVWFVVTADGGAVYTEAPVNLALNYLYGNILQDAAGRSLYLYTRDERNVSNCSGGCARAWPPLITVNDPVPGEGISDTRIGTTTRADGSNQVTYNGRPLYYFAADEKPGDINGQDRGGVWFILTSDGSAIYTDAPVNAAANGDFGTILMDAAGRSLYLYTRDERNISNCSGGCALAWPPLITLNDPVAGEGLSESRIGTINRADGSKQVTYNGWPLYNYAADEKPGDTVGQDRGGVWFVLTTDGGAVYTNAPVNATENGDLGTILTDAAGRTFYLYTRDDPGVSNCTGGCALAWPPLITVGSPAPGEGVSDARIGTTARADGSLQVTFDDSPLYYYASDEKPGDAIGQNRGGVWFVINNSTPMMIALGEQNDSGQTGTAVLAGWGNFTNVSLNLSAGVMETGSVHIHEGQCLPGNLGGVAYALTSFEGGSGASITNVEVSLSALLTGGFAVNTHNSEDGSVYTSCGNINAGADSLTIALSEMNGSGQSGFATLNANGDQTDVVISATAGISALAHIHNGGCDTLGGVAHALSDTSGGISSTTVDATLNALTVGSFAVNLHTDGNA
;
A
#
# COMPACT_ATOMS: atom_id res chain seq x y z
N MET A 1 45.94 38.42 17.28
CA MET A 1 44.95 39.09 18.14
C MET A 1 43.91 38.03 18.48
N SER A 2 44.14 37.11 19.42
CA SER A 2 44.28 37.24 20.89
C SER A 2 42.93 37.40 21.61
N GLY A 3 42.65 36.46 22.53
CA GLY A 3 41.58 36.46 23.53
C GLY A 3 40.82 35.12 23.51
N ILE A 4 41.26 34.01 24.13
CA ILE A 4 41.60 33.73 25.54
C ILE A 4 40.44 34.04 26.50
N PHE A 5 39.73 32.98 26.91
CA PHE A 5 39.22 32.83 28.27
C PHE A 5 39.53 31.41 28.77
N ARG A 6 40.19 31.35 29.94
CA ARG A 6 40.46 30.17 30.77
C ARG A 6 39.78 30.43 32.12
N PHE A 7 39.09 29.47 32.74
CA PHE A 7 39.47 28.61 33.89
C PHE A 7 38.21 28.42 34.77
N PRO A 8 38.14 27.49 35.76
CA PRO A 8 39.02 26.35 36.10
C PRO A 8 38.29 24.99 36.36
N ASN A 9 39.11 23.96 36.53
CA ASN A 9 38.81 22.64 37.10
C ASN A 9 38.36 22.69 38.57
N LEU A 10 37.54 21.71 38.98
CA LEU A 10 37.76 20.75 40.09
C LEU A 10 36.42 20.34 40.71
N LEU A 11 36.01 19.08 40.57
CA LEU A 11 35.66 18.25 41.73
C LEU A 11 35.57 16.78 41.34
N ASN A 12 36.34 16.02 42.11
CA ASN A 12 36.67 14.62 42.04
C ASN A 12 35.81 13.93 43.10
N ILE A 13 34.91 13.01 42.74
CA ILE A 13 34.17 12.17 43.71
C ILE A 13 34.11 10.73 43.18
N PRO A 14 34.37 9.71 44.04
CA PRO A 14 34.85 8.40 43.62
C PRO A 14 33.73 7.39 43.33
N ARG A 15 34.06 6.38 42.53
CA ARG A 15 33.32 5.12 42.39
C ARG A 15 33.31 4.36 43.71
N PRO A 16 32.20 3.75 44.15
CA PRO A 16 32.25 2.64 45.07
C PRO A 16 32.26 1.31 44.32
N SER A 17 33.08 0.45 44.88
CA SER A 17 33.45 -0.91 44.56
C SER A 17 32.33 -1.94 44.78
N LEU A 18 32.42 -3.02 44.00
CA LEU A 18 31.84 -4.34 44.23
C LEU A 18 31.75 -4.71 45.72
N GLY A 19 30.52 -4.89 46.21
CA GLY A 19 30.18 -5.51 47.48
C GLY A 19 29.26 -6.69 47.22
N LEU A 20 29.82 -7.89 47.35
CA LEU A 20 29.18 -9.19 47.29
C LEU A 20 28.05 -9.28 48.34
N LEU A 21 26.80 -9.42 47.90
CA LEU A 21 25.67 -9.76 48.78
C LEU A 21 24.96 -11.00 48.23
N LEU A 22 25.20 -12.13 48.90
CA LEU A 22 24.37 -13.33 48.81
C LEU A 22 22.96 -12.97 49.28
N ILE A 23 21.96 -13.06 48.41
CA ILE A 23 20.55 -13.12 48.78
C ILE A 23 19.95 -14.39 48.18
N LEU A 24 19.33 -15.17 49.06
CA LEU A 24 18.55 -16.37 48.76
C LEU A 24 17.59 -16.11 47.58
N MET A 25 17.69 -16.92 46.53
CA MET A 25 16.60 -17.12 45.58
C MET A 25 15.46 -17.86 46.31
N GLY A 26 14.50 -17.12 46.84
CA GLY A 26 13.14 -17.61 47.03
C GLY A 26 12.44 -17.55 45.68
N LEU A 27 11.98 -18.70 45.19
CA LEU A 27 11.09 -18.77 44.03
C LEU A 27 9.85 -17.92 44.30
N MET A 28 9.72 -16.78 43.64
CA MET A 28 8.41 -16.18 43.38
C MET A 28 7.83 -16.85 42.14
N VAL A 29 6.81 -17.68 42.37
CA VAL A 29 5.89 -18.10 41.32
C VAL A 29 4.94 -16.92 41.09
N PRO A 30 4.79 -16.38 39.87
CA PRO A 30 3.71 -15.44 39.61
C PRO A 30 2.39 -16.20 39.69
N LEU A 31 1.56 -15.83 40.65
CA LEU A 31 0.24 -16.41 40.88
C LEU A 31 -0.79 -15.52 40.19
N LEU A 32 -1.60 -16.10 39.30
CA LEU A 32 -2.63 -15.41 38.54
C LEU A 32 -4.01 -15.69 39.15
N ILE A 33 -4.77 -14.64 39.49
CA ILE A 33 -6.23 -14.69 39.36
C ILE A 33 -6.50 -14.65 37.85
N ALA A 34 -7.19 -15.65 37.32
CA ALA A 34 -7.51 -15.72 35.90
C ALA A 34 -8.96 -15.25 35.67
N ALA A 35 -9.18 -14.47 34.61
CA ALA A 35 -10.52 -14.20 34.10
C ALA A 35 -10.79 -15.10 32.90
N CYS A 36 -12.04 -15.53 32.75
CA CYS A 36 -12.33 -16.65 31.89
C CYS A 36 -12.34 -16.27 30.40
N GLY A 37 -11.33 -16.78 29.67
CA GLY A 37 -11.26 -16.89 28.22
C GLY A 37 -10.56 -18.21 27.87
N GLY A 38 -10.99 -18.88 26.80
CA GLY A 38 -10.46 -20.19 26.40
C GLY A 38 -9.52 -20.11 25.19
N ASP A 39 -8.36 -20.78 25.28
CA ASP A 39 -7.45 -21.01 24.15
C ASP A 39 -7.63 -22.41 23.55
N ASP A 40 -7.56 -22.48 22.21
CA ASP A 40 -7.61 -23.67 21.36
C ASP A 40 -6.32 -24.53 21.50
N PRO A 41 -6.37 -25.86 21.73
CA PRO A 41 -5.19 -26.65 22.04
C PRO A 41 -4.53 -27.22 20.79
N THR A 42 -3.75 -26.45 20.03
CA THR A 42 -2.74 -27.02 19.10
C THR A 42 -1.47 -26.18 18.94
N ALA A 43 -0.54 -26.26 19.91
CA ALA A 43 0.86 -25.91 19.65
C ALA A 43 1.84 -26.72 20.51
N VAL A 44 2.66 -27.54 19.84
CA VAL A 44 3.79 -28.28 20.44
C VAL A 44 4.99 -27.32 20.57
N PRO A 45 5.70 -27.28 21.71
CA PRO A 45 6.89 -26.42 21.84
C PRO A 45 8.10 -27.07 21.14
N GLN A 46 8.60 -26.44 20.07
CA GLN A 46 9.95 -26.74 19.55
C GLN A 46 10.98 -25.83 20.20
N ALA A 47 12.00 -26.47 20.80
CA ALA A 47 13.14 -25.82 21.42
C ALA A 47 14.00 -25.09 20.38
N ALA A 48 14.19 -23.79 20.57
CA ALA A 48 15.15 -22.99 19.80
C ALA A 48 16.59 -23.36 20.21
N THR A 49 17.38 -23.81 19.24
CA THR A 49 18.83 -23.98 19.40
C THR A 49 19.53 -22.69 18.97
N ASN A 50 20.16 -22.01 19.93
CA ASN A 50 21.01 -20.85 19.69
C ASN A 50 22.28 -21.28 18.94
N THR A 51 22.50 -20.73 17.74
CA THR A 51 23.83 -20.63 17.13
C THR A 51 24.18 -19.15 16.88
N PRO A 52 25.41 -18.69 17.18
CA PRO A 52 25.77 -17.28 17.02
C PRO A 52 26.13 -16.95 15.55
N GLN A 53 25.54 -15.89 15.01
CA GLN A 53 25.89 -15.31 13.70
C GLN A 53 27.18 -14.46 13.82
N PRO A 54 28.10 -14.46 12.83
CA PRO A 54 29.35 -13.70 12.86
C PRO A 54 29.15 -12.19 12.59
N PRO A 55 30.10 -11.32 12.99
CA PRO A 55 29.94 -9.87 12.89
C PRO A 55 30.07 -9.35 11.44
N PRO A 56 29.47 -8.19 11.12
CA PRO A 56 29.45 -7.63 9.77
C PRO A 56 30.84 -7.12 9.32
N PRO A 57 31.15 -7.15 8.01
CA PRO A 57 32.41 -6.65 7.50
C PRO A 57 32.47 -5.12 7.53
N ALA A 58 33.68 -4.63 7.82
CA ALA A 58 34.02 -3.21 7.92
C ALA A 58 33.86 -2.47 6.57
N THR A 59 33.45 -1.21 6.69
CA THR A 59 33.32 -0.22 5.62
C THR A 59 34.65 0.04 4.89
N ALA A 60 34.67 -0.18 3.58
CA ALA A 60 35.76 0.22 2.71
C ALA A 60 35.44 1.57 2.04
N GLN A 61 36.33 2.53 2.26
CA GLN A 61 36.32 3.89 1.72
C GLN A 61 36.63 3.89 0.20
N PRO A 62 36.03 4.79 -0.61
CA PRO A 62 36.31 4.84 -2.05
C PRO A 62 37.68 5.47 -2.36
N PRO A 63 38.43 4.99 -3.37
CA PRO A 63 39.67 5.63 -3.78
C PRO A 63 39.41 6.84 -4.71
N ALA A 64 40.29 7.83 -4.57
CA ALA A 64 40.36 9.07 -5.36
C ALA A 64 40.78 8.81 -6.83
N PRO A 65 40.49 9.74 -7.76
CA PRO A 65 40.67 9.51 -9.19
C PRO A 65 42.14 9.68 -9.61
N THR A 66 42.66 8.70 -10.35
CA THR A 66 43.98 8.77 -11.01
C THR A 66 43.86 8.87 -12.53
N ALA A 67 44.77 9.67 -13.10
CA ALA A 67 44.80 10.21 -14.45
C ALA A 67 45.00 9.20 -15.59
N MET A 68 44.61 9.63 -16.79
CA MET A 68 44.76 8.97 -18.10
C MET A 68 46.23 8.67 -18.45
N PRO A 69 46.48 7.63 -19.27
CA PRO A 69 47.59 7.65 -20.21
C PRO A 69 47.14 7.55 -21.67
N GLN A 70 47.99 8.12 -22.53
CA GLN A 70 47.84 8.38 -23.95
C GLN A 70 47.90 7.13 -24.85
N ALA A 71 47.42 7.33 -26.08
CA ALA A 71 47.47 6.42 -27.21
C ALA A 71 48.89 5.96 -27.59
N THR A 72 49.00 4.67 -27.94
CA THR A 72 50.12 4.12 -28.72
C THR A 72 49.60 3.18 -29.82
N SER A 73 50.31 3.23 -30.95
CA SER A 73 50.05 2.66 -32.27
C SER A 73 50.09 1.13 -32.39
N MET A 74 49.44 0.64 -33.47
CA MET A 74 49.28 -0.75 -33.95
C MET A 74 50.56 -1.62 -33.98
N PRO A 75 50.37 -2.95 -34.13
CA PRO A 75 50.90 -3.60 -35.33
C PRO A 75 49.89 -4.51 -36.06
N ALA A 76 50.09 -4.67 -37.37
CA ALA A 76 49.33 -5.54 -38.27
C ALA A 76 49.62 -7.04 -38.00
N PRO A 77 48.66 -7.96 -38.26
CA PRO A 77 48.95 -9.38 -38.33
C PRO A 77 49.03 -9.90 -39.78
N THR A 78 50.07 -10.70 -39.96
CA THR A 78 50.45 -11.52 -41.12
C THR A 78 49.50 -12.69 -41.41
N ALA A 79 49.52 -13.14 -42.66
CA ALA A 79 48.72 -14.22 -43.25
C ALA A 79 49.16 -15.66 -42.89
N MET A 80 48.20 -16.61 -42.95
CA MET A 80 48.23 -18.04 -43.34
C MET A 80 47.35 -18.94 -42.42
N PRO A 81 46.95 -20.18 -42.81
CA PRO A 81 46.75 -20.79 -44.15
C PRO A 81 45.33 -21.41 -44.33
N ALA A 82 45.04 -21.87 -45.54
CA ALA A 82 43.77 -22.51 -45.93
C ALA A 82 43.53 -23.90 -45.26
N PRO A 83 42.28 -24.25 -44.91
CA PRO A 83 41.93 -25.61 -44.51
C PRO A 83 41.49 -26.48 -45.69
N THR A 84 41.95 -27.73 -45.62
CA THR A 84 41.73 -28.86 -46.52
C THR A 84 40.28 -29.34 -46.59
N ALA A 85 39.90 -29.84 -47.76
CA ALA A 85 38.60 -30.42 -48.09
C ALA A 85 38.25 -31.70 -47.29
N MET A 86 36.96 -31.83 -46.93
CA MET A 86 36.31 -33.05 -46.43
C MET A 86 35.30 -33.58 -47.48
N PRO A 87 34.95 -34.89 -47.44
CA PRO A 87 34.30 -35.57 -48.55
C PRO A 87 32.78 -35.37 -48.62
N ALA A 88 32.24 -35.55 -49.83
CA ALA A 88 30.84 -35.42 -50.19
C ALA A 88 29.93 -36.48 -49.52
N PRO A 89 28.68 -36.15 -49.14
CA PRO A 89 27.68 -37.14 -48.75
C PRO A 89 27.08 -37.83 -49.97
N THR A 90 26.92 -39.15 -49.85
CA THR A 90 26.19 -40.03 -50.76
C THR A 90 24.71 -39.64 -50.92
N ALA A 91 24.25 -39.59 -52.17
CA ALA A 91 22.87 -39.34 -52.56
C ALA A 91 21.93 -40.53 -52.23
N MET A 92 20.75 -40.25 -51.67
CA MET A 92 19.59 -41.15 -51.67
C MET A 92 18.72 -40.88 -52.93
N PRO A 93 17.96 -41.87 -53.44
CA PRO A 93 17.10 -41.67 -54.60
C PRO A 93 15.84 -40.89 -54.21
N GLY A 94 15.54 -39.81 -54.95
CA GLY A 94 14.34 -39.01 -54.78
C GLY A 94 13.06 -39.72 -55.28
N PRO A 95 11.87 -39.34 -54.79
CA PRO A 95 10.62 -39.82 -55.33
C PRO A 95 10.36 -39.16 -56.70
N THR A 96 9.98 -39.99 -57.66
CA THR A 96 9.49 -39.58 -58.99
C THR A 96 8.22 -38.75 -58.86
N ALA A 97 8.28 -37.47 -59.24
CA ALA A 97 7.11 -36.62 -59.42
C ALA A 97 6.47 -36.85 -60.80
N SER A 98 5.16 -37.08 -60.79
CA SER A 98 4.27 -37.11 -61.96
C SER A 98 4.12 -35.69 -62.53
N PRO A 99 3.98 -35.49 -63.86
CA PRO A 99 3.79 -34.17 -64.43
C PRO A 99 2.32 -33.75 -64.24
N SER A 100 2.07 -32.76 -63.40
CA SER A 100 0.77 -32.07 -63.29
C SER A 100 1.00 -30.59 -63.54
N ASP A 101 0.42 -30.11 -64.63
CA ASP A 101 0.11 -28.73 -65.01
C ASP A 101 1.09 -27.62 -64.61
N ALA A 102 1.86 -27.16 -65.59
CA ALA A 102 2.47 -25.84 -65.61
C ALA A 102 1.36 -24.77 -65.66
N MET A 103 0.86 -24.39 -64.49
CA MET A 103 0.07 -23.17 -64.30
C MET A 103 1.01 -21.98 -64.53
N THR A 104 0.66 -21.11 -65.48
CA THR A 104 1.34 -19.83 -65.74
C THR A 104 1.59 -19.10 -64.41
N ALA A 105 2.86 -18.83 -64.07
CA ALA A 105 3.24 -18.11 -62.86
C ALA A 105 2.69 -16.69 -62.95
N VAL A 106 1.66 -16.40 -62.15
CA VAL A 106 1.13 -15.05 -61.96
C VAL A 106 2.11 -14.23 -61.12
N ASN A 107 2.33 -12.97 -61.51
CA ASN A 107 3.09 -12.03 -60.69
C ASN A 107 2.36 -11.82 -59.37
N SER A 108 3.08 -11.89 -58.26
CA SER A 108 2.51 -11.86 -56.93
C SER A 108 3.47 -11.24 -55.94
N VAL A 109 2.93 -10.59 -54.92
CA VAL A 109 3.69 -10.21 -53.72
C VAL A 109 3.47 -11.32 -52.69
N LYS A 110 4.55 -11.85 -52.13
CA LYS A 110 4.58 -12.95 -51.15
C LYS A 110 5.31 -12.51 -49.88
N VAL A 111 5.17 -13.27 -48.81
CA VAL A 111 6.03 -13.16 -47.63
C VAL A 111 7.19 -14.15 -47.76
N GLY A 112 8.42 -13.64 -47.78
CA GLY A 112 9.66 -14.40 -47.74
C GLY A 112 10.29 -14.42 -46.34
N GLN A 113 11.26 -15.32 -46.14
CA GLN A 113 12.08 -15.39 -44.93
C GLN A 113 13.51 -14.98 -45.27
N GLY A 114 14.17 -14.24 -44.37
CA GLY A 114 15.57 -13.86 -44.55
C GLY A 114 16.21 -13.36 -43.26
N ALA A 115 17.43 -12.82 -43.38
CA ALA A 115 18.21 -12.31 -42.25
C ALA A 115 17.50 -11.17 -41.48
N LEU A 116 16.55 -10.49 -42.12
CA LEU A 116 15.74 -9.41 -41.54
C LEU A 116 14.35 -9.90 -41.05
N GLY A 117 14.13 -11.22 -40.97
CA GLY A 117 12.86 -11.83 -40.63
C GLY A 117 11.88 -11.93 -41.81
N SER A 118 10.59 -12.10 -41.49
CA SER A 118 9.50 -12.19 -42.47
C SER A 118 9.25 -10.85 -43.18
N HIS A 119 9.45 -10.79 -44.50
CA HIS A 119 9.32 -9.56 -45.28
C HIS A 119 8.72 -9.80 -46.66
N LEU A 120 8.24 -8.73 -47.31
CA LEU A 120 7.64 -8.81 -48.63
C LEU A 120 8.69 -9.04 -49.71
N VAL A 121 8.36 -9.99 -50.59
CA VAL A 121 9.14 -10.32 -51.79
C VAL A 121 8.20 -10.46 -52.99
N ASP A 122 8.74 -10.38 -54.21
CA ASP A 122 8.00 -10.68 -55.43
C ASP A 122 7.83 -12.21 -55.67
N THR A 123 7.28 -12.60 -56.82
CA THR A 123 7.12 -14.02 -57.19
C THR A 123 8.45 -14.77 -57.24
N ASN A 124 9.54 -14.08 -57.57
CA ASN A 124 10.89 -14.63 -57.73
C ASN A 124 11.69 -14.62 -56.41
N GLY A 125 11.16 -14.00 -55.35
CA GLY A 125 11.84 -13.86 -54.06
C GLY A 125 12.73 -12.61 -53.96
N MET A 126 12.60 -11.65 -54.88
CA MET A 126 13.29 -10.36 -54.78
C MET A 126 12.65 -9.49 -53.70
N THR A 127 13.48 -8.90 -52.83
CA THR A 127 13.02 -8.09 -51.70
C THR A 127 12.36 -6.78 -52.14
N LEU A 128 11.27 -6.43 -51.46
CA LEU A 128 10.52 -5.19 -51.68
C LEU A 128 10.77 -4.19 -50.55
N TYR A 129 10.94 -2.92 -50.96
CA TYR A 129 11.29 -1.80 -50.10
C TYR A 129 10.21 -0.73 -50.12
N LEU A 130 10.15 0.05 -49.03
CA LEU A 130 9.42 1.31 -48.93
C LEU A 130 10.40 2.49 -48.81
N PHE A 131 9.92 3.66 -49.20
CA PHE A 131 10.64 4.92 -49.05
C PHE A 131 9.96 5.78 -47.98
N THR A 132 10.66 6.15 -46.92
CA THR A 132 10.06 6.91 -45.80
C THR A 132 9.72 8.35 -46.14
N ARG A 133 10.21 8.87 -47.27
CA ARG A 133 9.81 10.18 -47.78
C ARG A 133 8.57 10.12 -48.67
N ASP A 134 8.05 8.93 -48.95
CA ASP A 134 6.74 8.80 -49.59
C ASP A 134 5.64 9.11 -48.59
N GLU A 135 4.50 9.57 -49.10
CA GLU A 135 3.27 9.65 -48.33
C GLU A 135 2.39 8.43 -48.66
N ARG A 136 1.37 8.16 -47.84
CA ARG A 136 0.47 7.05 -48.12
C ARG A 136 -0.25 7.30 -49.45
N ASN A 137 -0.13 6.33 -50.34
CA ASN A 137 -0.64 6.35 -51.71
C ASN A 137 -0.03 7.43 -52.62
N VAL A 138 1.15 7.95 -52.29
CA VAL A 138 1.87 8.93 -53.13
C VAL A 138 3.35 8.58 -53.16
N SER A 139 3.89 8.37 -54.37
CA SER A 139 5.34 8.17 -54.57
C SER A 139 6.02 9.51 -54.85
N ASN A 140 6.96 9.89 -53.99
CA ASN A 140 7.87 11.01 -54.17
C ASN A 140 9.20 10.60 -54.86
N CYS A 141 9.38 9.32 -55.22
CA CYS A 141 10.54 8.82 -55.94
C CYS A 141 10.31 8.80 -57.46
N SER A 142 10.93 9.71 -58.22
CA SER A 142 10.87 9.78 -59.69
C SER A 142 12.24 10.00 -60.34
N GLY A 143 12.32 9.88 -61.67
CA GLY A 143 13.55 10.13 -62.44
C GLY A 143 14.74 9.28 -61.97
N GLY A 144 15.86 9.92 -61.62
CA GLY A 144 17.05 9.23 -61.14
C GLY A 144 16.84 8.40 -59.87
N CYS A 145 15.87 8.77 -59.03
CA CYS A 145 15.47 7.97 -57.88
C CYS A 145 14.90 6.62 -58.32
N ALA A 146 13.95 6.63 -59.25
CA ALA A 146 13.32 5.42 -59.80
C ALA A 146 14.29 4.55 -60.62
N GLY A 147 15.42 5.12 -61.07
CA GLY A 147 16.50 4.33 -61.68
C GLY A 147 17.29 3.51 -60.66
N ALA A 148 17.53 4.04 -59.46
CA ALA A 148 18.19 3.32 -58.37
C ALA A 148 17.21 2.44 -57.56
N TRP A 149 15.93 2.83 -57.54
CA TRP A 149 14.84 2.18 -56.83
C TRP A 149 13.67 1.92 -57.78
N PRO A 150 13.76 0.89 -58.64
CA PRO A 150 12.72 0.63 -59.62
C PRO A 150 11.37 0.35 -58.94
N PRO A 151 10.27 1.03 -59.31
CA PRO A 151 8.97 0.78 -58.72
C PRO A 151 8.43 -0.59 -59.14
N LEU A 152 7.77 -1.29 -58.21
CA LEU A 152 7.03 -2.50 -58.52
C LEU A 152 5.77 -2.12 -59.31
N MET A 153 5.77 -2.40 -60.62
CA MET A 153 4.65 -2.03 -61.50
C MET A 153 3.40 -2.89 -61.24
N ALA A 154 2.23 -2.26 -61.28
CA ALA A 154 0.93 -2.88 -61.00
C ALA A 154 0.37 -3.65 -62.22
N ASP A 155 1.15 -4.57 -62.79
CA ASP A 155 0.73 -5.43 -63.90
C ASP A 155 0.43 -6.87 -63.43
N GLY A 156 -0.87 -7.18 -63.27
CA GLY A 156 -1.34 -8.52 -62.93
C GLY A 156 -0.89 -9.04 -61.55
N ILE A 157 -0.45 -8.14 -60.66
CA ILE A 157 0.03 -8.49 -59.31
C ILE A 157 -1.13 -8.96 -58.44
N VAL A 158 -1.02 -10.18 -57.91
CA VAL A 158 -1.95 -10.74 -56.92
C VAL A 158 -1.28 -10.94 -55.57
N ALA A 159 -2.07 -11.07 -54.50
CA ALA A 159 -1.54 -11.54 -53.23
C ALA A 159 -1.11 -13.01 -53.34
N GLY A 160 0.16 -13.28 -53.06
CA GLY A 160 0.69 -14.62 -52.89
C GLY A 160 0.67 -15.06 -51.43
N GLU A 161 1.40 -16.14 -51.14
CA GLU A 161 1.45 -16.74 -49.81
C GLU A 161 1.88 -15.75 -48.72
N GLY A 162 1.17 -15.77 -47.58
CA GLY A 162 1.42 -14.91 -46.42
C GLY A 162 0.97 -13.45 -46.57
N VAL A 163 0.58 -13.02 -47.78
CA VAL A 163 0.23 -11.62 -48.05
C VAL A 163 -1.26 -11.40 -47.92
N ASN A 164 -1.64 -10.42 -47.10
CA ASN A 164 -3.03 -9.99 -47.00
C ASN A 164 -3.47 -9.23 -48.28
N ALA A 165 -4.35 -9.84 -49.07
CA ALA A 165 -4.87 -9.25 -50.31
C ALA A 165 -5.56 -7.90 -50.12
N GLY A 166 -6.20 -7.66 -48.97
CA GLY A 166 -6.85 -6.39 -48.66
C GLY A 166 -5.87 -5.24 -48.35
N ARG A 167 -4.57 -5.50 -48.32
CA ARG A 167 -3.52 -4.47 -48.17
C ARG A 167 -2.83 -4.13 -49.48
N LEU A 168 -2.97 -4.96 -50.52
CA LEU A 168 -2.44 -4.63 -51.84
C LEU A 168 -3.34 -3.58 -52.50
N GLY A 169 -2.71 -2.57 -53.07
CA GLY A 169 -3.35 -1.54 -53.87
C GLY A 169 -2.44 -1.12 -55.01
N SER A 170 -2.84 -0.05 -55.70
CA SER A 170 -2.02 0.59 -56.71
C SER A 170 -2.21 2.10 -56.67
N ILE A 171 -1.19 2.81 -57.13
CA ILE A 171 -1.22 4.26 -57.34
C ILE A 171 -0.84 4.57 -58.78
N ASP A 172 -1.41 5.65 -59.31
CA ASP A 172 -0.94 6.24 -60.55
C ASP A 172 0.24 7.16 -60.24
N ARG A 173 1.36 6.94 -60.93
CA ARG A 173 2.56 7.78 -60.82
C ARG A 173 2.46 8.97 -61.76
N GLU A 174 3.26 10.01 -61.50
CA GLU A 174 3.28 11.23 -62.34
C GLU A 174 3.65 10.95 -63.80
N ASP A 175 4.41 9.89 -64.07
CA ASP A 175 4.80 9.45 -65.42
C ASP A 175 3.70 8.63 -66.14
N GLY A 176 2.55 8.43 -65.51
CA GLY A 176 1.40 7.68 -66.03
C GLY A 176 1.50 6.16 -65.85
N SER A 177 2.57 5.65 -65.22
CA SER A 177 2.66 4.23 -64.85
C SER A 177 1.90 3.93 -63.56
N ALA A 178 1.42 2.70 -63.40
CA ALA A 178 0.77 2.25 -62.17
C ALA A 178 1.77 1.46 -61.32
N GLN A 179 1.90 1.80 -60.04
CA GLN A 179 2.79 1.12 -59.09
C GLN A 179 1.98 0.45 -57.98
N VAL A 180 2.42 -0.74 -57.59
CA VAL A 180 1.85 -1.49 -56.46
C VAL A 180 2.13 -0.77 -55.16
N THR A 181 1.10 -0.67 -54.31
CA THR A 181 1.26 -0.29 -52.92
C THR A 181 0.96 -1.48 -52.01
N TYR A 182 1.62 -1.54 -50.86
CA TYR A 182 1.22 -2.43 -49.77
C TYR A 182 0.93 -1.64 -48.52
N ASN A 183 -0.28 -1.81 -47.98
CA ASN A 183 -0.82 -0.97 -46.92
C ASN A 183 -0.68 0.52 -47.29
N GLY A 184 -0.83 0.90 -48.57
CA GLY A 184 -0.67 2.27 -49.05
C GLY A 184 0.78 2.79 -49.14
N TRP A 185 1.80 2.01 -48.79
CA TRP A 185 3.20 2.36 -49.08
C TRP A 185 3.55 1.93 -50.51
N PRO A 186 4.09 2.82 -51.37
CA PRO A 186 4.61 2.43 -52.68
C PRO A 186 5.76 1.44 -52.54
N LEU A 187 5.71 0.34 -53.31
CA LEU A 187 6.70 -0.73 -53.25
C LEU A 187 7.76 -0.58 -54.34
N TYR A 188 9.02 -0.79 -53.96
CA TYR A 188 10.17 -0.65 -54.85
C TYR A 188 11.09 -1.86 -54.76
N TYR A 189 11.80 -2.12 -55.85
CA TYR A 189 13.02 -2.92 -55.85
C TYR A 189 14.23 -2.03 -55.56
N TYR A 190 15.36 -2.66 -55.25
CA TYR A 190 16.64 -1.98 -55.23
C TYR A 190 17.52 -2.45 -56.38
N ALA A 191 18.02 -1.53 -57.21
CA ALA A 191 18.68 -1.87 -58.48
C ALA A 191 20.01 -2.64 -58.33
N THR A 192 20.57 -2.73 -57.12
CA THR A 192 21.80 -3.50 -56.85
C THR A 192 21.50 -4.88 -56.24
N ASP A 193 20.25 -5.18 -55.88
CA ASP A 193 19.89 -6.54 -55.48
C ASP A 193 19.88 -7.42 -56.75
N GLU A 194 20.72 -8.46 -56.78
CA GLU A 194 20.91 -9.33 -57.96
C GLU A 194 20.27 -10.70 -57.77
N ASN A 195 20.13 -11.15 -56.53
CA ASN A 195 19.63 -12.48 -56.18
C ASN A 195 18.41 -12.40 -55.24
N PRO A 196 17.50 -13.39 -55.30
CA PRO A 196 16.44 -13.53 -54.31
C PRO A 196 16.98 -13.54 -52.88
N GLY A 197 16.40 -12.73 -52.01
CA GLY A 197 16.83 -12.55 -50.62
C GLY A 197 17.95 -11.52 -50.40
N ASP A 198 18.49 -10.89 -51.45
CA ASP A 198 19.38 -9.74 -51.30
C ASP A 198 18.64 -8.59 -50.61
N THR A 199 19.28 -7.98 -49.62
CA THR A 199 18.72 -6.88 -48.82
C THR A 199 19.65 -5.65 -48.84
N LEU A 200 20.41 -5.45 -49.91
CA LEU A 200 21.48 -4.42 -49.98
C LEU A 200 20.94 -2.99 -50.00
N GLY A 201 19.64 -2.83 -50.23
CA GLY A 201 18.93 -1.55 -50.10
C GLY A 201 18.54 -1.19 -48.68
N GLN A 202 18.67 -2.11 -47.72
CA GLN A 202 18.23 -1.91 -46.36
C GLN A 202 18.97 -0.72 -45.71
N ASP A 203 18.21 0.22 -45.14
CA ASP A 203 18.69 1.42 -44.45
C ASP A 203 19.56 2.35 -45.32
N ARG A 204 19.42 2.27 -46.64
CA ARG A 204 20.25 3.08 -47.52
C ARG A 204 19.88 4.56 -47.40
N GLY A 205 20.81 5.35 -46.86
CA GLY A 205 20.61 6.78 -46.62
C GLY A 205 19.57 7.09 -45.52
N GLY A 206 19.24 6.11 -44.66
CA GLY A 206 18.29 6.28 -43.56
C GLY A 206 16.82 6.47 -44.00
N VAL A 207 16.50 6.17 -45.27
CA VAL A 207 15.18 6.46 -45.85
C VAL A 207 14.57 5.31 -46.65
N TRP A 208 15.33 4.24 -46.90
CA TRP A 208 14.88 3.07 -47.65
C TRP A 208 14.91 1.83 -46.76
N PHE A 209 13.79 1.13 -46.65
CA PHE A 209 13.66 0.01 -45.72
C PHE A 209 12.88 -1.13 -46.33
N VAL A 210 13.30 -2.35 -46.00
CA VAL A 210 12.57 -3.57 -46.33
C VAL A 210 11.19 -3.53 -45.67
N VAL A 211 10.17 -3.96 -46.43
CA VAL A 211 8.78 -3.97 -45.98
C VAL A 211 8.48 -5.29 -45.27
N THR A 212 8.10 -5.24 -44.01
CA THR A 212 7.64 -6.40 -43.23
C THR A 212 6.37 -7.00 -43.81
N ALA A 213 6.06 -8.25 -43.44
CA ALA A 213 4.80 -8.91 -43.80
C ALA A 213 3.56 -8.09 -43.41
N ASP A 214 3.64 -7.29 -42.34
CA ASP A 214 2.57 -6.41 -41.90
C ASP A 214 2.51 -5.04 -42.60
N GLY A 215 3.47 -4.75 -43.48
CA GLY A 215 3.50 -3.49 -44.25
C GLY A 215 4.14 -2.31 -43.51
N GLY A 216 4.97 -2.58 -42.50
CA GLY A 216 5.83 -1.61 -41.82
C GLY A 216 7.30 -1.72 -42.25
N ALA A 217 8.13 -0.74 -41.86
CA ALA A 217 9.56 -0.72 -42.14
C ALA A 217 10.36 -1.54 -41.11
N VAL A 218 11.44 -2.19 -41.57
CA VAL A 218 12.49 -2.74 -40.70
C VAL A 218 13.57 -1.68 -40.50
N TYR A 219 13.97 -1.34 -39.27
CA TYR A 219 15.09 -0.39 -38.99
C TYR A 219 16.37 -1.16 -38.59
N THR A 220 17.55 -0.62 -38.85
CA THR A 220 18.83 -1.26 -38.47
C THR A 220 19.09 -1.20 -36.97
N GLU A 221 19.04 0.00 -36.38
CA GLU A 221 19.39 0.28 -34.97
C GLU A 221 18.22 0.91 -34.18
N ALA A 222 17.10 1.24 -34.86
CA ALA A 222 15.85 1.77 -34.30
C ALA A 222 16.02 2.72 -33.09
N PRO A 223 16.75 3.85 -33.22
CA PRO A 223 17.00 4.74 -32.10
C PRO A 223 15.71 5.31 -31.52
N VAL A 224 15.58 5.18 -30.20
CA VAL A 224 14.46 5.68 -29.40
C VAL A 224 14.95 6.86 -28.57
N ASN A 225 14.24 7.99 -28.62
CA ASN A 225 14.55 9.22 -27.89
C ASN A 225 13.45 9.57 -26.89
N LEU A 226 13.81 10.34 -25.87
CA LEU A 226 12.89 11.05 -25.02
C LEU A 226 12.75 12.49 -25.52
N ALA A 227 11.55 12.90 -25.92
CA ALA A 227 11.29 14.25 -26.41
C ALA A 227 10.30 14.97 -25.51
N LEU A 228 10.63 16.21 -25.16
CA LEU A 228 9.72 17.09 -24.40
C LEU A 228 8.56 17.50 -25.30
N ASN A 229 7.35 17.04 -24.98
CA ASN A 229 6.13 17.59 -25.53
C ASN A 229 5.54 18.61 -24.55
N TYR A 230 5.32 19.84 -25.00
CA TYR A 230 4.87 20.95 -24.16
C TYR A 230 3.48 20.73 -23.53
N LEU A 231 2.67 19.83 -24.10
CA LEU A 231 1.35 19.48 -23.55
C LEU A 231 1.41 18.23 -22.66
N TYR A 232 2.34 17.32 -22.90
CA TYR A 232 2.26 15.93 -22.42
C TYR A 232 3.45 15.46 -21.58
N GLY A 233 4.45 16.32 -21.40
CA GLY A 233 5.72 15.96 -20.76
C GLY A 233 6.63 15.19 -21.71
N ASN A 234 7.62 14.52 -21.14
CA ASN A 234 8.60 13.74 -21.90
C ASN A 234 7.99 12.42 -22.38
N ILE A 235 7.89 12.26 -23.70
CA ILE A 235 7.34 11.05 -24.34
C ILE A 235 8.39 10.34 -25.20
N LEU A 236 8.23 9.02 -25.36
CA LEU A 236 9.07 8.22 -26.25
C LEU A 236 8.73 8.50 -27.72
N GLN A 237 9.77 8.77 -28.50
CA GLN A 237 9.70 8.98 -29.95
C GLN A 237 10.85 8.26 -30.64
N ASP A 238 10.75 8.06 -31.94
CA ASP A 238 11.91 7.64 -32.74
C ASP A 238 12.83 8.83 -33.12
N ALA A 239 13.91 8.57 -33.86
CA ALA A 239 14.81 9.62 -34.36
C ALA A 239 14.18 10.60 -35.37
N ALA A 240 13.03 10.29 -35.93
CA ALA A 240 12.27 11.20 -36.79
C ALA A 240 11.23 12.03 -36.01
N GLY A 241 11.12 11.82 -34.69
CA GLY A 241 10.16 12.49 -33.81
C GLY A 241 8.73 11.92 -33.89
N ARG A 242 8.55 10.70 -34.42
CA ARG A 242 7.24 10.04 -34.40
C ARG A 242 6.98 9.43 -33.04
N SER A 243 5.77 9.61 -32.52
CA SER A 243 5.35 9.10 -31.22
C SER A 243 5.33 7.57 -31.19
N LEU A 244 5.79 7.01 -30.07
CA LEU A 244 5.75 5.58 -29.80
C LEU A 244 4.72 5.27 -28.72
N TYR A 245 4.02 4.16 -28.92
CA TYR A 245 2.90 3.72 -28.09
C TYR A 245 3.16 2.34 -27.51
N LEU A 246 2.54 2.08 -26.35
CA LEU A 246 2.38 0.75 -25.79
C LEU A 246 0.96 0.25 -26.02
N TYR A 247 0.83 -1.07 -26.00
CA TYR A 247 -0.45 -1.74 -25.93
C TYR A 247 -0.63 -2.33 -24.53
N THR A 248 -1.64 -1.92 -23.78
CA THR A 248 -1.81 -2.38 -22.37
C THR A 248 -2.17 -3.84 -22.26
N ARG A 249 -2.58 -4.49 -23.36
CA ARG A 249 -2.83 -5.93 -23.40
C ARG A 249 -1.58 -6.74 -23.72
N ASP A 250 -0.44 -6.10 -23.95
CA ASP A 250 0.83 -6.80 -24.07
C ASP A 250 1.39 -7.15 -22.69
N GLU A 251 1.89 -8.37 -22.58
CA GLU A 251 2.71 -8.78 -21.44
C GLU A 251 4.14 -8.22 -21.60
N ARG A 252 4.94 -8.30 -20.54
CA ARG A 252 6.35 -7.90 -20.66
C ARG A 252 7.07 -8.83 -21.62
N ASN A 253 7.76 -8.22 -22.59
CA ASN A 253 8.51 -8.87 -23.66
C ASN A 253 7.65 -9.79 -24.54
N VAL A 254 6.34 -9.58 -24.64
CA VAL A 254 5.47 -10.36 -25.52
C VAL A 254 4.46 -9.42 -26.19
N SER A 255 4.44 -9.42 -27.53
CA SER A 255 3.45 -8.66 -28.32
C SER A 255 2.24 -9.54 -28.65
N ASN A 256 1.05 -9.12 -28.20
CA ASN A 256 -0.24 -9.68 -28.58
C ASN A 256 -0.85 -9.01 -29.83
N CYS A 257 -0.19 -7.99 -30.38
CA CYS A 257 -0.64 -7.29 -31.58
C CYS A 257 -0.02 -7.86 -32.87
N SER A 258 -0.83 -8.53 -33.68
CA SER A 258 -0.45 -9.10 -34.99
C SER A 258 -1.52 -8.86 -36.06
N GLY A 259 -1.17 -9.08 -37.34
CA GLY A 259 -2.12 -9.02 -38.43
C GLY A 259 -2.85 -7.68 -38.50
N GLY A 260 -4.19 -7.69 -38.45
CA GLY A 260 -4.99 -6.46 -38.53
C GLY A 260 -4.67 -5.43 -37.44
N CYS A 261 -4.27 -5.89 -36.25
CA CYS A 261 -3.80 -5.01 -35.17
C CYS A 261 -2.50 -4.32 -35.59
N ALA A 262 -1.48 -5.10 -35.98
CA ALA A 262 -0.19 -4.58 -36.41
C ALA A 262 -0.27 -3.69 -37.67
N ARG A 263 -1.36 -3.78 -38.44
CA ARG A 263 -1.63 -2.84 -39.54
C ARG A 263 -1.99 -1.44 -39.05
N ALA A 264 -2.85 -1.37 -38.05
CA ALA A 264 -3.27 -0.10 -37.44
C ALA A 264 -2.18 0.44 -36.51
N TRP A 265 -1.40 -0.47 -35.92
CA TRP A 265 -0.34 -0.20 -34.95
C TRP A 265 0.97 -0.89 -35.36
N PRO A 266 1.70 -0.34 -36.35
CA PRO A 266 2.92 -0.97 -36.83
C PRO A 266 3.96 -1.14 -35.71
N PRO A 267 4.50 -2.35 -35.49
CA PRO A 267 5.54 -2.56 -34.48
C PRO A 267 6.85 -1.87 -34.90
N LEU A 268 7.60 -1.34 -33.92
CA LEU A 268 8.95 -0.83 -34.15
C LEU A 268 9.92 -2.01 -34.27
N ILE A 269 10.26 -2.40 -35.51
CA ILE A 269 11.14 -3.55 -35.79
C ILE A 269 12.58 -3.09 -35.97
N THR A 270 13.51 -3.81 -35.33
CA THR A 270 14.96 -3.62 -35.45
C THR A 270 15.66 -4.90 -35.90
N VAL A 271 16.84 -4.77 -36.52
CA VAL A 271 17.69 -5.90 -36.92
C VAL A 271 18.84 -6.09 -35.93
N ASN A 272 19.48 -4.98 -35.55
CA ASN A 272 20.51 -4.95 -34.51
C ASN A 272 19.91 -4.58 -33.16
N ASP A 273 20.76 -4.64 -32.14
CA ASP A 273 20.41 -4.13 -30.82
C ASP A 273 19.98 -2.66 -30.91
N PRO A 274 18.85 -2.28 -30.30
CA PRO A 274 18.33 -0.94 -30.42
C PRO A 274 19.20 0.06 -29.66
N VAL A 275 19.41 1.23 -30.24
CA VAL A 275 20.27 2.26 -29.66
C VAL A 275 19.45 3.18 -28.75
N PRO A 276 19.84 3.35 -27.46
CA PRO A 276 19.24 4.37 -26.60
C PRO A 276 19.67 5.75 -27.10
N GLY A 277 18.68 6.55 -27.49
CA GLY A 277 18.84 7.94 -27.87
C GLY A 277 18.86 8.89 -26.67
N GLU A 278 18.68 10.18 -26.94
CA GLU A 278 18.76 11.21 -25.89
C GLU A 278 17.69 10.98 -24.81
N GLY A 279 18.10 11.03 -23.54
CA GLY A 279 17.20 10.86 -22.38
C GLY A 279 16.70 9.43 -22.13
N ILE A 280 17.18 8.44 -22.91
CA ILE A 280 16.85 7.03 -22.76
C ILE A 280 17.95 6.30 -22.01
N SER A 281 17.56 5.48 -21.03
CA SER A 281 18.48 4.62 -20.29
C SER A 281 18.76 3.35 -21.11
N ASP A 282 20.04 3.01 -21.27
CA ASP A 282 20.50 1.79 -21.96
C ASP A 282 19.93 0.50 -21.34
N THR A 283 19.76 0.44 -20.02
CA THR A 283 19.18 -0.71 -19.32
C THR A 283 17.68 -0.89 -19.55
N ARG A 284 17.01 0.07 -20.20
CA ARG A 284 15.55 0.07 -20.39
C ARG A 284 15.15 -0.30 -21.82
N ILE A 285 16.04 -0.14 -22.79
CA ILE A 285 15.74 -0.49 -24.18
C ILE A 285 16.17 -1.94 -24.45
N GLY A 286 15.37 -2.68 -25.21
CA GLY A 286 15.64 -4.07 -25.53
C GLY A 286 14.83 -4.53 -26.72
N THR A 287 14.78 -5.84 -26.95
CA THR A 287 13.97 -6.43 -28.02
C THR A 287 13.14 -7.59 -27.51
N THR A 288 12.06 -7.90 -28.22
CA THR A 288 11.35 -9.17 -28.14
C THR A 288 11.16 -9.75 -29.53
N THR A 289 11.26 -11.06 -29.65
CA THR A 289 11.00 -11.76 -30.91
C THR A 289 9.50 -12.00 -31.07
N ARG A 290 8.94 -11.48 -32.16
CA ARG A 290 7.54 -11.65 -32.53
C ARG A 290 7.29 -13.05 -33.12
N ALA A 291 6.02 -13.43 -33.23
CA ALA A 291 5.60 -14.72 -33.80
C ALA A 291 6.03 -14.91 -35.28
N ASP A 292 6.26 -13.82 -36.00
CA ASP A 292 6.77 -13.81 -37.39
C ASP A 292 8.31 -13.84 -37.49
N GLY A 293 9.00 -13.96 -36.35
CA GLY A 293 10.47 -14.01 -36.26
C GLY A 293 11.16 -12.64 -36.28
N SER A 294 10.43 -11.53 -36.44
CA SER A 294 11.03 -10.19 -36.39
C SER A 294 11.32 -9.74 -34.95
N ASN A 295 12.36 -8.94 -34.76
CA ASN A 295 12.71 -8.39 -33.45
C ASN A 295 12.07 -7.01 -33.27
N GLN A 296 11.14 -6.91 -32.34
CA GLN A 296 10.48 -5.65 -31.98
C GLN A 296 11.20 -4.98 -30.83
N VAL A 297 11.41 -3.68 -30.94
CA VAL A 297 11.97 -2.87 -29.86
C VAL A 297 10.99 -2.83 -28.68
N THR A 298 11.54 -3.03 -27.49
CA THR A 298 10.84 -2.87 -26.22
C THR A 298 11.46 -1.74 -25.42
N TYR A 299 10.63 -1.06 -24.62
CA TYR A 299 11.10 -0.15 -23.59
C TYR A 299 10.54 -0.56 -22.24
N ASN A 300 11.41 -0.82 -21.27
CA ASN A 300 11.08 -1.48 -20.01
C ASN A 300 10.29 -2.78 -20.19
N GLY A 301 10.62 -3.50 -21.27
CA GLY A 301 9.93 -4.71 -21.68
C GLY A 301 8.52 -4.50 -22.25
N ARG A 302 8.05 -3.26 -22.46
CA ARG A 302 6.82 -2.99 -23.22
C ARG A 302 7.15 -2.97 -24.72
N PRO A 303 6.51 -3.79 -25.57
CA PRO A 303 6.67 -3.68 -27.02
C PRO A 303 6.22 -2.30 -27.52
N LEU A 304 7.03 -1.68 -28.39
CA LEU A 304 6.77 -0.34 -28.91
C LEU A 304 6.13 -0.39 -30.30
N TYR A 305 5.16 0.50 -30.52
CA TYR A 305 4.40 0.60 -31.76
C TYR A 305 4.31 2.04 -32.24
N TYR A 306 4.13 2.20 -33.54
CA TYR A 306 3.63 3.41 -34.18
C TYR A 306 2.10 3.36 -34.27
N PHE A 307 1.48 4.50 -34.56
CA PHE A 307 0.08 4.55 -35.00
C PHE A 307 -0.01 4.93 -36.48
N ALA A 308 -0.69 4.10 -37.28
CA ALA A 308 -0.71 4.27 -38.74
C ALA A 308 -1.43 5.53 -39.23
N ALA A 309 -2.19 6.21 -38.37
CA ALA A 309 -2.86 7.47 -38.70
C ALA A 309 -2.14 8.71 -38.13
N ASP A 310 -0.94 8.55 -37.55
CA ASP A 310 -0.03 9.66 -37.30
C ASP A 310 0.67 10.03 -38.61
N GLU A 311 0.52 11.29 -39.04
CA GLU A 311 1.01 11.76 -40.34
C GLU A 311 2.30 12.58 -40.20
N LYS A 312 2.52 13.22 -39.04
CA LYS A 312 3.64 14.12 -38.80
C LYS A 312 4.37 13.78 -37.49
N PRO A 313 5.68 14.09 -37.41
CA PRO A 313 6.40 14.05 -36.14
C PRO A 313 5.65 14.84 -35.05
N GLY A 314 5.51 14.23 -33.88
CA GLY A 314 4.78 14.78 -32.74
C GLY A 314 3.28 14.50 -32.71
N ASP A 315 2.68 13.93 -33.77
CA ASP A 315 1.28 13.47 -33.72
C ASP A 315 1.11 12.41 -32.63
N ILE A 316 0.00 12.49 -31.90
CA ILE A 316 -0.39 11.52 -30.86
C ILE A 316 -1.82 11.00 -31.06
N ASN A 317 -2.28 10.87 -32.30
CA ASN A 317 -3.69 10.56 -32.61
C ASN A 317 -4.11 9.15 -32.17
N GLY A 318 -3.14 8.31 -31.78
CA GLY A 318 -3.37 7.00 -31.18
C GLY A 318 -3.62 7.04 -29.67
N GLN A 319 -3.41 8.18 -29.01
CA GLN A 319 -3.53 8.28 -27.57
C GLN A 319 -4.93 7.89 -27.08
N ASP A 320 -4.97 6.97 -26.12
CA ASP A 320 -6.17 6.45 -25.45
C ASP A 320 -7.19 5.79 -26.39
N ARG A 321 -6.72 5.32 -27.55
CA ARG A 321 -7.62 4.72 -28.54
C ARG A 321 -8.17 3.39 -28.02
N GLY A 322 -9.46 3.38 -27.69
CA GLY A 322 -10.14 2.20 -27.15
C GLY A 322 -9.68 1.82 -25.73
N GLY A 323 -9.09 2.75 -24.97
CA GLY A 323 -8.67 2.54 -23.58
C GLY A 323 -7.48 1.60 -23.40
N VAL A 324 -6.74 1.31 -24.48
CA VAL A 324 -5.68 0.28 -24.46
C VAL A 324 -4.39 0.67 -25.17
N TRP A 325 -4.36 1.82 -25.84
CA TRP A 325 -3.17 2.33 -26.55
C TRP A 325 -2.75 3.65 -25.95
N PHE A 326 -1.52 3.75 -25.48
CA PHE A 326 -1.05 4.93 -24.76
C PHE A 326 0.40 5.24 -25.13
N ILE A 327 0.72 6.53 -25.19
CA ILE A 327 2.11 6.99 -25.16
C ILE A 327 2.72 6.68 -23.79
N LEU A 328 4.05 6.62 -23.75
CA LEU A 328 4.79 6.22 -22.57
C LEU A 328 5.66 7.34 -22.00
N THR A 329 5.83 7.34 -20.68
CA THR A 329 6.80 8.16 -19.94
C THR A 329 8.24 7.66 -20.09
N SER A 330 9.19 8.44 -19.55
CA SER A 330 10.61 8.05 -19.45
C SER A 330 10.85 6.76 -18.67
N ASP A 331 9.96 6.37 -17.76
CA ASP A 331 10.00 5.11 -17.02
C ASP A 331 9.15 3.99 -17.63
N GLY A 332 8.64 4.19 -18.85
CA GLY A 332 7.88 3.17 -19.59
C GLY A 332 6.46 2.94 -19.07
N SER A 333 5.96 3.85 -18.23
CA SER A 333 4.59 3.84 -17.74
C SER A 333 3.64 4.41 -18.79
N ALA A 334 2.42 3.87 -18.87
CA ALA A 334 1.38 4.42 -19.73
C ALA A 334 0.94 5.80 -19.20
N ILE A 335 0.81 6.77 -20.11
CA ILE A 335 0.20 8.07 -19.81
C ILE A 335 -1.29 7.98 -20.16
N TYR A 336 -2.18 8.02 -19.17
CA TYR A 336 -3.63 8.02 -19.39
C TYR A 336 -4.14 9.44 -19.66
N THR A 337 -5.26 9.60 -20.37
CA THR A 337 -5.81 10.94 -20.67
C THR A 337 -6.34 11.62 -19.41
N ASP A 338 -7.31 11.00 -18.73
CA ASP A 338 -7.97 11.55 -17.53
C ASP A 338 -7.83 10.63 -16.30
N ALA A 339 -7.08 9.52 -16.44
CA ALA A 339 -6.80 8.52 -15.40
C ALA A 339 -7.90 8.34 -14.32
N PRO A 340 -9.12 7.88 -14.67
CA PRO A 340 -10.20 7.73 -13.70
C PRO A 340 -9.80 6.79 -12.56
N VAL A 341 -10.05 7.22 -11.32
CA VAL A 341 -9.91 6.40 -10.11
C VAL A 341 -11.30 6.02 -9.65
N ASN A 342 -11.55 4.74 -9.46
CA ASN A 342 -12.84 4.18 -9.05
C ASN A 342 -12.71 3.49 -7.69
N ALA A 343 -13.86 3.21 -7.06
CA ALA A 343 -13.93 2.34 -5.89
C ALA A 343 -14.76 1.09 -6.22
N ALA A 344 -14.30 -0.07 -5.76
CA ALA A 344 -15.05 -1.32 -5.91
C ALA A 344 -14.83 -2.25 -4.72
N ALA A 345 -15.83 -3.09 -4.44
CA ALA A 345 -15.73 -4.12 -3.43
C ALA A 345 -14.72 -5.20 -3.85
N ASN A 346 -13.85 -5.55 -2.92
CA ASN A 346 -12.90 -6.65 -2.98
C ASN A 346 -13.24 -7.64 -1.86
N GLY A 347 -13.21 -8.94 -2.16
CA GLY A 347 -13.63 -9.99 -1.23
C GLY A 347 -12.78 -10.10 0.03
N ASP A 348 -11.52 -9.64 -0.04
CA ASP A 348 -10.54 -9.76 1.04
C ASP A 348 -10.30 -8.41 1.73
N PHE A 349 -10.43 -7.29 1.01
CA PHE A 349 -10.00 -5.95 1.47
C PHE A 349 -11.12 -4.91 1.57
N GLY A 350 -12.39 -5.32 1.47
CA GLY A 350 -13.52 -4.39 1.48
C GLY A 350 -13.51 -3.50 0.24
N THR A 351 -14.01 -2.26 0.35
CA THR A 351 -14.04 -1.34 -0.80
C THR A 351 -12.68 -0.68 -1.00
N ILE A 352 -12.01 -0.96 -2.12
CA ILE A 352 -10.67 -0.46 -2.45
C ILE A 352 -10.65 0.41 -3.71
N LEU A 353 -9.61 1.22 -3.86
CA LEU A 353 -9.37 2.02 -5.05
C LEU A 353 -8.87 1.16 -6.22
N MET A 354 -9.39 1.45 -7.42
CA MET A 354 -9.01 0.82 -8.67
C MET A 354 -8.86 1.84 -9.80
N ASP A 355 -8.10 1.52 -10.82
CA ASP A 355 -8.03 2.33 -12.04
C ASP A 355 -9.26 2.11 -12.96
N ALA A 356 -9.29 2.79 -14.11
CA ALA A 356 -10.36 2.65 -15.10
C ALA A 356 -10.49 1.24 -15.70
N ALA A 357 -9.44 0.42 -15.63
CA ALA A 357 -9.45 -0.97 -16.07
C ALA A 357 -9.86 -1.94 -14.95
N GLY A 358 -10.12 -1.44 -13.73
CA GLY A 358 -10.45 -2.24 -12.55
C GLY A 358 -9.25 -2.90 -11.89
N ARG A 359 -8.02 -2.47 -12.17
CA ARG A 359 -6.82 -2.95 -11.47
C ARG A 359 -6.69 -2.23 -10.14
N SER A 360 -6.27 -2.95 -9.10
CA SER A 360 -6.10 -2.39 -7.77
C SER A 360 -5.03 -1.31 -7.75
N LEU A 361 -5.31 -0.21 -7.05
CA LEU A 361 -4.36 0.87 -6.83
C LEU A 361 -3.76 0.75 -5.43
N TYR A 362 -2.46 1.04 -5.37
CA TYR A 362 -1.64 0.90 -4.18
C TYR A 362 -1.02 2.24 -3.79
N LEU A 363 -0.81 2.41 -2.48
CA LEU A 363 0.07 3.42 -1.92
C LEU A 363 1.39 2.78 -1.49
N TYR A 364 2.42 3.61 -1.41
CA TYR A 364 3.72 3.24 -0.89
C TYR A 364 3.93 3.98 0.44
N THR A 365 4.07 3.27 1.56
CA THR A 365 4.17 3.91 2.88
C THR A 365 5.47 4.67 3.11
N ARG A 366 6.45 4.52 2.21
CA ARG A 366 7.68 5.31 2.20
C ARG A 366 7.57 6.56 1.34
N ASP A 367 6.45 6.79 0.66
CA ASP A 367 6.13 8.09 0.09
C ASP A 367 5.73 9.07 1.20
N GLU A 368 5.81 10.35 0.88
CA GLU A 368 5.21 11.40 1.69
C GLU A 368 3.98 11.93 0.96
N ARG A 369 3.12 12.66 1.68
CA ARG A 369 1.96 13.30 1.06
C ARG A 369 2.43 14.26 -0.02
N ASN A 370 1.91 14.06 -1.23
CA ASN A 370 2.21 14.80 -2.45
C ASN A 370 3.66 14.65 -2.95
N ILE A 371 4.41 13.63 -2.49
CA ILE A 371 5.79 13.37 -2.92
C ILE A 371 5.98 11.87 -3.15
N SER A 372 6.39 11.50 -4.37
CA SER A 372 6.77 10.12 -4.70
C SER A 372 8.26 9.89 -4.52
N ASN A 373 8.61 8.89 -3.70
CA ASN A 373 9.95 8.34 -3.54
C ASN A 373 10.18 7.09 -4.43
N CYS A 374 9.17 6.65 -5.17
CA CYS A 374 9.27 5.52 -6.09
C CYS A 374 9.67 5.94 -7.51
N SER A 375 10.92 5.66 -7.89
CA SER A 375 11.47 5.92 -9.23
C SER A 375 12.34 4.76 -9.71
N GLY A 376 12.73 4.78 -10.99
CA GLY A 376 13.61 3.76 -11.57
C GLY A 376 13.05 2.34 -11.42
N GLY A 377 13.84 1.41 -10.90
CA GLY A 377 13.42 0.02 -10.69
C GLY A 377 12.18 -0.15 -9.81
N CYS A 378 11.93 0.79 -8.89
CA CYS A 378 10.69 0.82 -8.11
C CYS A 378 9.47 1.02 -9.02
N ALA A 379 9.51 2.05 -9.88
CA ALA A 379 8.43 2.35 -10.81
C ALA A 379 8.22 1.24 -11.88
N LEU A 380 9.22 0.37 -12.10
CA LEU A 380 9.06 -0.81 -12.97
C LEU A 380 8.26 -1.94 -12.33
N ALA A 381 8.37 -2.10 -11.02
CA ALA A 381 7.57 -3.05 -10.26
C ALA A 381 6.20 -2.44 -9.91
N TRP A 382 6.17 -1.13 -9.70
CA TRP A 382 5.02 -0.35 -9.26
C TRP A 382 4.78 0.83 -10.20
N PRO A 383 4.22 0.60 -11.40
CA PRO A 383 4.00 1.68 -12.35
C PRO A 383 3.11 2.78 -11.75
N PRO A 384 3.59 4.04 -11.68
CA PRO A 384 2.78 5.16 -11.23
C PRO A 384 1.56 5.34 -12.14
N LEU A 385 0.42 5.70 -11.56
CA LEU A 385 -0.76 6.08 -12.34
C LEU A 385 -0.53 7.48 -12.90
N ILE A 386 -0.16 7.58 -14.18
CA ILE A 386 0.17 8.86 -14.84
C ILE A 386 -1.03 9.39 -15.62
N THR A 387 -1.29 10.69 -15.51
CA THR A 387 -2.39 11.36 -16.21
C THR A 387 -1.88 12.52 -17.06
N LEU A 388 -2.63 12.84 -18.10
CA LEU A 388 -2.39 13.98 -18.97
C LEU A 388 -3.12 15.22 -18.45
N ASN A 389 -4.42 15.06 -18.28
CA ASN A 389 -5.35 16.05 -17.79
C ASN A 389 -5.59 15.85 -16.29
N ASP A 390 -6.48 16.68 -15.75
CA ASP A 390 -6.93 16.53 -14.37
C ASP A 390 -7.61 15.17 -14.20
N PRO A 391 -7.21 14.39 -13.18
CA PRO A 391 -7.74 13.05 -12.98
C PRO A 391 -9.19 13.10 -12.49
N VAL A 392 -9.97 12.07 -12.85
CA VAL A 392 -11.40 11.99 -12.51
C VAL A 392 -11.63 11.07 -11.32
N ALA A 393 -12.32 11.57 -10.28
CA ALA A 393 -12.81 10.74 -9.19
C ALA A 393 -14.13 10.06 -9.62
N GLY A 394 -14.15 8.73 -9.60
CA GLY A 394 -15.33 7.91 -9.91
C GLY A 394 -16.37 7.92 -8.80
N GLU A 395 -17.48 7.21 -9.04
CA GLU A 395 -18.58 7.11 -8.09
C GLU A 395 -18.10 6.55 -6.72
N GLY A 396 -18.59 7.15 -5.63
CA GLY A 396 -18.19 6.79 -4.26
C GLY A 396 -16.89 7.42 -3.79
N LEU A 397 -16.18 8.18 -4.64
CA LEU A 397 -14.98 8.92 -4.29
C LEU A 397 -15.24 10.42 -4.22
N SER A 398 -14.55 11.11 -3.32
CA SER A 398 -14.63 12.56 -3.21
C SER A 398 -13.69 13.26 -4.18
N GLU A 399 -14.22 14.18 -4.99
CA GLU A 399 -13.44 15.00 -5.93
C GLU A 399 -12.36 15.85 -5.24
N SER A 400 -12.58 16.28 -3.99
CA SER A 400 -11.57 17.07 -3.25
C SER A 400 -10.35 16.26 -2.83
N ARG A 401 -10.41 14.93 -2.94
CA ARG A 401 -9.34 14.01 -2.58
C ARG A 401 -8.47 13.62 -3.76
N ILE A 402 -8.98 13.73 -4.99
CA ILE A 402 -8.18 13.41 -6.17
C ILE A 402 -7.31 14.60 -6.55
N GLY A 403 -6.06 14.35 -6.93
CA GLY A 403 -5.10 15.38 -7.26
C GLY A 403 -3.96 14.84 -8.09
N THR A 404 -2.94 15.68 -8.31
CA THR A 404 -1.72 15.26 -9.01
C THR A 404 -0.47 15.79 -8.34
N ILE A 405 0.64 15.11 -8.58
CA ILE A 405 1.99 15.57 -8.29
C ILE A 405 2.83 15.56 -9.57
N ASN A 406 3.80 16.47 -9.64
CA ASN A 406 4.82 16.41 -10.70
C ASN A 406 5.96 15.52 -10.23
N ARG A 407 6.25 14.46 -10.99
CA ARG A 407 7.40 13.58 -10.76
C ARG A 407 8.69 14.24 -11.26
N ALA A 408 9.84 13.72 -10.81
CA ALA A 408 11.15 14.22 -11.22
C ALA A 408 11.43 14.11 -12.73
N ASP A 409 10.74 13.20 -13.43
CA ASP A 409 10.84 13.03 -14.87
C ASP A 409 9.88 13.93 -15.68
N GLY A 410 9.10 14.78 -15.00
CA GLY A 410 8.15 15.72 -15.57
C GLY A 410 6.75 15.16 -15.78
N SER A 411 6.50 13.87 -15.49
CA SER A 411 5.16 13.28 -15.60
C SER A 411 4.25 13.70 -14.43
N LYS A 412 2.93 13.79 -14.70
CA LYS A 412 1.91 14.04 -13.67
C LYS A 412 1.36 12.73 -13.12
N GLN A 413 1.65 12.42 -11.88
CA GLN A 413 1.12 11.24 -11.21
C GLN A 413 -0.13 11.58 -10.43
N VAL A 414 -1.15 10.72 -10.56
CA VAL A 414 -2.40 10.83 -9.80
C VAL A 414 -2.13 10.55 -8.33
N THR A 415 -2.73 11.35 -7.47
CA THR A 415 -2.78 11.14 -6.03
C THR A 415 -4.22 10.96 -5.57
N TYR A 416 -4.45 10.16 -4.54
CA TYR A 416 -5.69 10.16 -3.79
C TYR A 416 -5.44 10.48 -2.32
N ASN A 417 -6.16 11.48 -1.81
CA ASN A 417 -5.90 12.10 -0.52
C ASN A 417 -4.40 12.46 -0.37
N GLY A 418 -3.76 12.96 -1.44
CA GLY A 418 -2.34 13.28 -1.47
C GLY A 418 -1.36 12.08 -1.47
N TRP A 419 -1.82 10.83 -1.41
CA TRP A 419 -0.95 9.66 -1.60
C TRP A 419 -0.72 9.40 -3.09
N PRO A 420 0.54 9.29 -3.57
CA PRO A 420 0.81 8.88 -4.94
C PRO A 420 0.27 7.48 -5.21
N LEU A 421 -0.47 7.33 -6.32
CA LEU A 421 -1.11 6.06 -6.68
C LEU A 421 -0.26 5.27 -7.67
N TYR A 422 -0.21 3.95 -7.45
CA TYR A 422 0.53 3.01 -8.27
C TYR A 422 -0.34 1.81 -8.65
N ASN A 423 -0.13 1.29 -9.84
CA ASN A 423 -0.51 -0.08 -10.17
C ASN A 423 0.61 -1.03 -9.75
N TYR A 424 0.33 -2.32 -9.65
CA TYR A 424 1.37 -3.34 -9.49
C TYR A 424 1.58 -4.13 -10.78
N ALA A 425 2.83 -4.23 -11.23
CA ALA A 425 3.14 -4.78 -12.56
C ALA A 425 2.90 -6.30 -12.68
N ALA A 426 2.71 -7.02 -11.57
CA ALA A 426 2.39 -8.44 -11.58
C ALA A 426 0.91 -8.74 -11.29
N ASP A 427 0.07 -7.71 -11.14
CA ASP A 427 -1.38 -7.89 -11.20
C ASP A 427 -1.78 -8.05 -12.68
N GLU A 428 -2.42 -9.17 -13.01
CA GLU A 428 -2.73 -9.56 -14.39
C GLU A 428 -4.19 -9.29 -14.75
N LYS A 429 -5.08 -9.33 -13.76
CA LYS A 429 -6.53 -9.21 -13.94
C LYS A 429 -7.12 -8.10 -13.07
N PRO A 430 -8.25 -7.52 -13.50
CA PRO A 430 -9.02 -6.62 -12.65
C PRO A 430 -9.35 -7.28 -11.30
N GLY A 431 -9.15 -6.54 -10.21
CA GLY A 431 -9.34 -7.02 -8.84
C GLY A 431 -8.17 -7.79 -8.23
N ASP A 432 -7.11 -8.12 -8.99
CA ASP A 432 -5.90 -8.71 -8.41
C ASP A 432 -5.29 -7.78 -7.35
N THR A 433 -4.82 -8.36 -6.26
CA THR A 433 -4.23 -7.64 -5.11
C THR A 433 -2.87 -8.24 -4.71
N VAL A 434 -2.11 -8.81 -5.66
CA VAL A 434 -0.86 -9.55 -5.39
C VAL A 434 0.24 -8.65 -4.82
N GLY A 435 0.11 -7.33 -5.02
CA GLY A 435 0.98 -6.33 -4.41
C GLY A 435 0.71 -6.08 -2.92
N GLN A 436 -0.40 -6.56 -2.38
CA GLN A 436 -0.79 -6.24 -1.01
C GLN A 436 0.25 -6.71 0.00
N ASP A 437 0.60 -5.81 0.93
CA ASP A 437 1.57 -6.01 2.01
C ASP A 437 2.97 -6.43 1.53
N ARG A 438 3.31 -6.13 0.26
CA ARG A 438 4.58 -6.56 -0.31
C ARG A 438 5.74 -5.82 0.37
N GLY A 439 6.51 -6.55 1.17
CA GLY A 439 7.62 -5.97 1.94
C GLY A 439 7.18 -5.02 3.06
N GLY A 440 5.94 -5.10 3.51
CA GLY A 440 5.40 -4.28 4.61
C GLY A 440 5.22 -2.80 4.28
N VAL A 441 5.26 -2.43 2.99
CA VAL A 441 5.30 -1.03 2.56
C VAL A 441 4.36 -0.69 1.40
N TRP A 442 3.69 -1.68 0.82
CA TRP A 442 2.76 -1.49 -0.29
C TRP A 442 1.38 -1.99 0.10
N PHE A 443 0.38 -1.11 -0.01
CA PHE A 443 -0.97 -1.43 0.45
C PHE A 443 -2.01 -0.87 -0.50
N VAL A 444 -3.08 -1.62 -0.71
CA VAL A 444 -4.30 -1.09 -1.34
C VAL A 444 -4.90 0.00 -0.47
N LEU A 445 -5.59 0.95 -1.11
CA LEU A 445 -6.22 2.08 -0.43
C LEU A 445 -7.72 1.89 -0.26
N THR A 446 -8.26 2.36 0.86
CA THR A 446 -9.70 2.58 1.04
C THR A 446 -10.19 3.84 0.32
N THR A 447 -11.51 4.04 0.28
CA THR A 447 -12.16 5.25 -0.25
C THR A 447 -11.80 6.53 0.52
N ASP A 448 -11.27 6.43 1.73
CA ASP A 448 -10.73 7.55 2.51
C ASP A 448 -9.23 7.83 2.23
N GLY A 449 -8.60 7.02 1.37
CA GLY A 449 -7.19 7.12 1.02
C GLY A 449 -6.25 6.60 2.10
N GLY A 450 -6.76 5.75 3.00
CA GLY A 450 -5.96 5.05 4.02
C GLY A 450 -5.47 3.70 3.52
N ALA A 451 -4.32 3.25 4.01
CA ALA A 451 -3.81 1.90 3.75
C ALA A 451 -4.67 0.84 4.44
N VAL A 452 -4.95 -0.26 3.76
CA VAL A 452 -5.54 -1.46 4.37
C VAL A 452 -4.42 -2.37 4.87
N TYR A 453 -4.33 -2.62 6.17
CA TYR A 453 -3.34 -3.53 6.74
C TYR A 453 -3.90 -4.95 6.91
N THR A 454 -3.04 -5.96 6.92
CA THR A 454 -3.43 -7.36 7.18
C THR A 454 -3.71 -7.59 8.66
N ASN A 455 -2.74 -7.21 9.51
CA ASN A 455 -2.78 -7.45 10.96
C ASN A 455 -2.60 -6.18 11.81
N ALA A 456 -2.46 -5.00 11.19
CA ALA A 456 -2.44 -3.67 11.85
C ALA A 456 -1.85 -3.64 13.29
N PRO A 457 -0.56 -3.93 13.51
CA PRO A 457 -0.02 -4.10 14.86
C PRO A 457 -0.10 -2.80 15.68
N VAL A 458 -0.51 -2.92 16.94
CA VAL A 458 -0.61 -1.82 17.90
C VAL A 458 0.45 -1.98 18.98
N ASN A 459 1.45 -1.11 18.99
CA ASN A 459 2.57 -1.10 19.94
C ASN A 459 2.35 -0.04 21.04
N ALA A 460 3.05 -0.21 22.16
CA ALA A 460 3.22 0.81 23.19
C ALA A 460 4.64 1.41 23.09
N THR A 461 4.72 2.72 22.88
CA THR A 461 5.98 3.44 22.63
C THR A 461 6.12 4.60 23.60
N GLU A 462 7.30 4.78 24.20
CA GLU A 462 7.59 5.95 25.05
C GLU A 462 7.62 7.24 24.23
N ASN A 463 6.79 8.19 24.63
CA ASN A 463 6.81 9.57 24.15
C ASN A 463 7.26 10.49 25.31
N GLY A 464 8.31 11.27 25.07
CA GLY A 464 8.96 12.07 26.12
C GLY A 464 8.05 13.06 26.85
N ASP A 465 6.94 13.48 26.24
CA ASP A 465 6.01 14.46 26.79
C ASP A 465 4.68 13.83 27.28
N LEU A 466 4.26 12.74 26.63
CA LEU A 466 2.95 12.09 26.85
C LEU A 466 3.04 10.70 27.50
N GLY A 467 4.24 10.25 27.88
CA GLY A 467 4.48 8.91 28.43
C GLY A 467 4.28 7.81 27.38
N THR A 468 3.94 6.60 27.82
CA THR A 468 3.77 5.44 26.92
C THR A 468 2.51 5.55 26.06
N ILE A 469 2.63 5.90 24.78
CA ILE A 469 1.53 6.07 23.84
C ILE A 469 1.34 4.85 22.93
N LEU A 470 0.17 4.71 22.31
CA LEU A 470 -0.04 3.70 21.28
C LEU A 470 0.45 4.20 19.92
N THR A 471 1.17 3.34 19.21
CA THR A 471 1.67 3.60 17.87
C THR A 471 1.57 2.37 16.98
N ASP A 472 1.69 2.57 15.67
CA ASP A 472 1.93 1.45 14.75
C ASP A 472 3.40 0.96 14.82
N ALA A 473 3.74 -0.01 13.96
CA ALA A 473 5.11 -0.52 13.82
C ALA A 473 6.14 0.51 13.32
N ALA A 474 5.69 1.57 12.66
CA ALA A 474 6.54 2.67 12.21
C ALA A 474 6.68 3.78 13.26
N GLY A 475 5.98 3.68 14.40
CA GLY A 475 5.97 4.68 15.46
C GLY A 475 5.02 5.85 15.22
N ARG A 476 4.08 5.74 14.27
CA ARG A 476 3.04 6.76 14.08
C ARG A 476 2.00 6.66 15.18
N THR A 477 1.63 7.80 15.75
CA THR A 477 0.76 7.92 16.91
C THR A 477 -0.70 7.60 16.58
N PHE A 478 -1.35 6.84 17.48
CA PHE A 478 -2.79 6.60 17.43
C PHE A 478 -3.58 7.57 18.32
N TYR A 479 -4.75 7.94 17.83
CA TYR A 479 -5.68 8.87 18.44
C TYR A 479 -7.07 8.24 18.60
N LEU A 480 -7.81 8.79 19.56
CA LEU A 480 -9.23 8.57 19.79
C LEU A 480 -10.01 9.81 19.42
N TYR A 481 -11.25 9.58 19.03
CA TYR A 481 -12.24 10.63 18.88
C TYR A 481 -13.25 10.53 20.02
N THR A 482 -13.35 11.55 20.87
CA THR A 482 -14.27 11.53 22.04
C THR A 482 -15.74 11.58 21.66
N ARG A 483 -16.08 11.71 20.38
CA ARG A 483 -17.46 11.63 19.89
C ARG A 483 -17.79 10.28 19.29
N ASP A 484 -16.87 9.32 19.31
CA ASP A 484 -17.18 7.94 19.01
C ASP A 484 -17.91 7.28 20.18
N ASP A 485 -18.81 6.37 19.85
CA ASP A 485 -19.40 5.47 20.84
C ASP A 485 -18.52 4.21 20.93
N PRO A 486 -18.55 3.47 22.06
CA PRO A 486 -17.84 2.20 22.16
C PRO A 486 -18.20 1.26 21.00
N GLY A 487 -17.19 0.82 20.27
CA GLY A 487 -17.34 -0.04 19.10
C GLY A 487 -17.95 0.65 17.89
N VAL A 488 -18.07 1.98 17.83
CA VAL A 488 -18.67 2.69 16.69
C VAL A 488 -17.87 3.94 16.32
N SER A 489 -17.33 3.96 15.09
CA SER A 489 -16.69 5.15 14.53
C SER A 489 -17.73 6.12 13.96
N ASN A 490 -17.86 7.30 14.58
CA ASN A 490 -18.60 8.44 14.07
C ASN A 490 -17.74 9.32 13.12
N CYS A 491 -16.44 9.05 12.99
CA CYS A 491 -15.55 9.76 12.07
C CYS A 491 -15.57 9.18 10.64
N THR A 492 -16.33 9.82 9.75
CA THR A 492 -16.46 9.46 8.33
C THR A 492 -16.22 10.64 7.40
N GLY A 493 -16.02 10.39 6.10
CA GLY A 493 -15.90 11.44 5.08
C GLY A 493 -14.79 12.45 5.38
N GLY A 494 -15.13 13.74 5.44
CA GLY A 494 -14.15 14.80 5.74
C GLY A 494 -13.46 14.65 7.10
N CYS A 495 -14.09 13.98 8.08
CA CYS A 495 -13.44 13.66 9.35
C CYS A 495 -12.32 12.64 9.15
N ALA A 496 -12.63 11.52 8.49
CA ALA A 496 -11.67 10.45 8.21
C ALA A 496 -10.53 10.89 7.29
N LEU A 497 -10.67 12.03 6.59
CA LEU A 497 -9.57 12.67 5.87
C LEU A 497 -8.50 13.25 6.79
N ALA A 498 -8.94 14.02 7.78
CA ALA A 498 -8.05 14.63 8.75
C ALA A 498 -7.55 13.59 9.75
N TRP A 499 -8.36 12.56 10.00
CA TRP A 499 -8.12 11.50 10.98
C TRP A 499 -8.31 10.11 10.36
N PRO A 500 -7.33 9.62 9.58
CA PRO A 500 -7.48 8.35 8.88
C PRO A 500 -7.67 7.17 9.86
N PRO A 501 -8.69 6.32 9.69
CA PRO A 501 -8.89 5.16 10.55
C PRO A 501 -7.79 4.10 10.33
N LEU A 502 -7.43 3.37 11.39
CA LEU A 502 -6.56 2.19 11.27
C LEU A 502 -7.38 1.01 10.74
N ILE A 503 -7.30 0.73 9.44
CA ILE A 503 -8.06 -0.34 8.80
C ILE A 503 -7.27 -1.64 8.75
N THR A 504 -7.94 -2.74 9.11
CA THR A 504 -7.43 -4.11 9.05
C THR A 504 -8.38 -5.02 8.28
N VAL A 505 -7.92 -6.21 7.88
CA VAL A 505 -8.77 -7.27 7.29
C VAL A 505 -8.72 -8.57 8.08
N GLY A 506 -7.76 -8.70 9.00
CA GLY A 506 -7.68 -9.77 9.97
C GLY A 506 -7.68 -9.25 11.39
N SER A 507 -7.58 -10.19 12.35
CA SER A 507 -7.41 -9.85 13.75
C SER A 507 -6.15 -8.98 13.92
N PRO A 508 -6.27 -7.80 14.53
CA PRO A 508 -5.12 -6.96 14.78
C PRO A 508 -4.17 -7.67 15.75
N ALA A 509 -2.86 -7.53 15.53
CA ALA A 509 -1.86 -8.16 16.36
C ALA A 509 -1.48 -7.25 17.55
N PRO A 510 -1.46 -7.76 18.78
CA PRO A 510 -0.88 -7.04 19.90
C PRO A 510 0.61 -6.89 19.66
N GLY A 511 1.03 -5.63 19.60
CA GLY A 511 2.43 -5.24 19.52
C GLY A 511 3.12 -5.27 20.87
N GLU A 512 4.38 -4.83 20.89
CA GLU A 512 5.16 -4.80 22.13
C GLU A 512 4.49 -3.92 23.19
N GLY A 513 4.33 -4.47 24.40
CA GLY A 513 3.76 -3.76 25.55
C GLY A 513 2.22 -3.68 25.57
N VAL A 514 1.51 -4.17 24.55
CA VAL A 514 0.05 -4.08 24.47
C VAL A 514 -0.61 -5.43 24.74
N SER A 515 -1.68 -5.44 25.53
CA SER A 515 -2.45 -6.65 25.83
C SER A 515 -3.43 -6.96 24.70
N ASP A 516 -3.48 -8.22 24.26
CA ASP A 516 -4.40 -8.70 23.22
C ASP A 516 -5.88 -8.42 23.57
N ALA A 517 -6.26 -8.64 24.83
CA ALA A 517 -7.63 -8.40 25.32
C ALA A 517 -8.11 -6.93 25.19
N ARG A 518 -7.20 -6.00 24.92
CA ARG A 518 -7.52 -4.58 24.76
C ARG A 518 -7.64 -4.17 23.30
N ILE A 519 -7.30 -5.05 22.36
CA ILE A 519 -7.37 -4.74 20.94
C ILE A 519 -8.53 -5.52 20.33
N GLY A 520 -9.35 -4.83 19.55
CA GLY A 520 -10.46 -5.44 18.84
C GLY A 520 -10.63 -4.84 17.46
N THR A 521 -11.78 -5.10 16.86
CA THR A 521 -12.18 -4.45 15.61
C THR A 521 -13.64 -4.03 15.66
N THR A 522 -13.97 -2.96 14.95
CA THR A 522 -15.34 -2.58 14.64
C THR A 522 -15.55 -2.45 13.13
N ALA A 523 -16.75 -2.80 12.67
CA ALA A 523 -17.16 -2.59 11.28
C ALA A 523 -17.55 -1.12 11.05
N ARG A 524 -16.97 -0.51 10.02
CA ARG A 524 -17.35 0.82 9.53
C ARG A 524 -18.53 0.73 8.56
N ALA A 525 -19.17 1.87 8.31
CA ALA A 525 -20.31 1.96 7.40
C ALA A 525 -19.99 1.55 5.94
N ASP A 526 -18.72 1.62 5.53
CA ASP A 526 -18.23 1.20 4.21
C ASP A 526 -17.84 -0.30 4.14
N GLY A 527 -18.06 -1.04 5.24
CA GLY A 527 -17.74 -2.46 5.36
C GLY A 527 -16.29 -2.77 5.74
N SER A 528 -15.43 -1.76 5.88
CA SER A 528 -14.05 -1.97 6.35
C SER A 528 -14.00 -2.24 7.86
N LEU A 529 -13.04 -3.05 8.31
CA LEU A 529 -12.80 -3.29 9.73
C LEU A 529 -11.76 -2.31 10.25
N GLN A 530 -12.14 -1.54 11.27
CA GLN A 530 -11.25 -0.62 11.95
C GLN A 530 -10.78 -1.24 13.27
N VAL A 531 -9.49 -1.12 13.56
CA VAL A 531 -8.93 -1.56 14.83
C VAL A 531 -9.46 -0.68 15.97
N THR A 532 -9.82 -1.30 17.08
CA THR A 532 -10.20 -0.64 18.33
C THR A 532 -9.19 -0.92 19.42
N PHE A 533 -9.11 -0.01 20.39
CA PHE A 533 -8.42 -0.21 21.65
C PHE A 533 -9.37 0.10 22.81
N ASP A 534 -9.60 -0.84 23.71
CA ASP A 534 -10.67 -0.81 24.73
C ASP A 534 -12.01 -0.36 24.10
N ASP A 535 -12.42 -1.07 23.03
CA ASP A 535 -13.58 -0.77 22.18
C ASP A 535 -13.58 0.60 21.48
N SER A 536 -12.55 1.42 21.65
CA SER A 536 -12.52 2.75 21.06
C SER A 536 -11.80 2.75 19.70
N PRO A 537 -12.40 3.27 18.61
CA PRO A 537 -11.80 3.22 17.28
C PRO A 537 -10.48 3.98 17.17
N LEU A 538 -9.48 3.36 16.53
CA LEU A 538 -8.14 3.94 16.37
C LEU A 538 -7.99 4.76 15.09
N TYR A 539 -7.39 5.95 15.22
CA TYR A 539 -7.11 6.85 14.10
C TYR A 539 -5.66 7.31 14.07
N TYR A 540 -5.16 7.61 12.88
CA TYR A 540 -3.99 8.45 12.68
C TYR A 540 -4.40 9.91 12.62
N TYR A 541 -3.44 10.83 12.70
CA TYR A 541 -3.65 12.24 12.34
C TYR A 541 -2.91 12.58 11.05
N ALA A 542 -3.61 13.07 10.04
CA ALA A 542 -3.05 13.27 8.70
C ALA A 542 -1.98 14.38 8.62
N SER A 543 -1.84 15.22 9.64
CA SER A 543 -0.76 16.23 9.72
C SER A 543 0.42 15.81 10.59
N ASP A 544 0.43 14.60 11.15
CA ASP A 544 1.65 14.05 11.74
C ASP A 544 2.58 13.63 10.60
N GLU A 545 3.82 14.11 10.62
CA GLU A 545 4.79 13.92 9.52
C GLU A 545 5.85 12.87 9.87
N LYS A 546 6.14 12.67 11.15
CA LYS A 546 7.23 11.81 11.63
C LYS A 546 6.75 10.86 12.74
N PRO A 547 7.40 9.69 12.89
CA PRO A 547 7.19 8.84 14.05
C PRO A 547 7.35 9.60 15.36
N GLY A 548 6.40 9.39 16.28
CA GLY A 548 6.31 10.08 17.56
C GLY A 548 5.65 11.46 17.52
N ASP A 549 5.32 12.01 16.34
CA ASP A 549 4.51 13.23 16.26
C ASP A 549 3.16 12.99 16.94
N ALA A 550 2.76 13.95 17.77
CA ALA A 550 1.51 13.95 18.53
C ALA A 550 0.75 15.27 18.29
N ILE A 551 0.83 15.84 17.09
CA ILE A 551 0.36 17.20 16.79
C ILE A 551 -1.18 17.28 16.86
N GLY A 552 -1.85 16.15 16.68
CA GLY A 552 -3.30 16.02 16.84
C GLY A 552 -3.77 16.10 18.30
N GLN A 553 -2.86 16.09 19.29
CA GLN A 553 -3.22 16.06 20.69
C GLN A 553 -4.09 17.26 21.08
N ASN A 554 -5.23 16.98 21.73
CA ASN A 554 -6.24 17.94 22.17
C ASN A 554 -6.82 18.83 21.05
N ARG A 555 -6.79 18.36 19.80
CA ARG A 555 -7.29 19.17 18.68
C ARG A 555 -8.81 19.31 18.78
N GLY A 556 -9.26 20.55 18.96
CA GLY A 556 -10.69 20.87 19.10
C GLY A 556 -11.35 20.31 20.37
N GLY A 557 -10.55 19.90 21.37
CA GLY A 557 -11.05 19.34 22.63
C GLY A 557 -11.68 17.95 22.51
N VAL A 558 -11.52 17.28 21.37
CA VAL A 558 -12.21 16.02 21.05
C VAL A 558 -11.30 14.95 20.45
N TRP A 559 -10.03 15.25 20.23
CA TRP A 559 -9.03 14.32 19.68
C TRP A 559 -7.85 14.18 20.62
N PHE A 560 -7.51 12.94 20.98
CA PHE A 560 -6.49 12.68 22.00
C PHE A 560 -5.68 11.45 21.66
N VAL A 561 -4.38 11.52 21.94
CA VAL A 561 -3.44 10.40 21.87
C VAL A 561 -3.82 9.36 22.92
N ILE A 562 -3.75 8.09 22.53
CA ILE A 562 -3.97 6.98 23.45
C ILE A 562 -2.69 6.69 24.20
N ASN A 563 -2.79 6.54 25.51
CA ASN A 563 -1.71 5.99 26.32
C ASN A 563 -2.11 4.57 26.76
N ASN A 564 -1.14 3.67 26.79
CA ASN A 564 -1.33 2.25 27.11
C ASN A 564 -1.50 2.00 28.62
N SER A 565 -2.04 2.96 29.37
CA SER A 565 -2.27 2.80 30.81
C SER A 565 -3.38 1.78 31.06
N THR A 566 -3.27 1.00 32.14
CA THR A 566 -4.35 0.12 32.59
C THR A 566 -5.50 0.99 33.12
N PRO A 567 -6.72 0.91 32.56
CA PRO A 567 -7.86 1.67 33.07
C PRO A 567 -8.17 1.24 34.50
N MET A 568 -8.48 2.20 35.38
CA MET A 568 -8.93 1.94 36.73
C MET A 568 -10.43 2.19 36.85
N MET A 569 -11.18 1.20 37.34
CA MET A 569 -12.61 1.36 37.61
C MET A 569 -12.86 1.60 39.09
N ILE A 570 -13.68 2.61 39.37
CA ILE A 570 -14.04 3.06 40.71
C ILE A 570 -15.54 2.95 40.82
N ALA A 571 -16.02 2.20 41.82
CA ALA A 571 -17.45 2.22 42.16
C ALA A 571 -17.77 3.48 42.97
N LEU A 572 -18.88 4.12 42.61
CA LEU A 572 -19.47 5.21 43.35
C LEU A 572 -20.58 4.64 44.22
N GLY A 573 -20.31 4.52 45.51
CA GLY A 573 -21.27 4.06 46.51
C GLY A 573 -22.26 5.15 46.87
N GLU A 574 -23.48 4.74 47.20
CA GLU A 574 -24.54 5.63 47.66
C GLU A 574 -24.12 6.44 48.89
N GLN A 575 -24.54 7.70 48.95
CA GLN A 575 -24.38 8.59 50.10
C GLN A 575 -25.72 9.24 50.44
N ASN A 576 -25.95 9.49 51.72
CA ASN A 576 -27.10 10.26 52.23
C ASN A 576 -28.48 9.73 51.77
N ASP A 577 -28.67 8.41 51.70
CA ASP A 577 -29.92 7.77 51.29
C ASP A 577 -30.42 8.22 49.89
N SER A 578 -29.48 8.57 49.00
CA SER A 578 -29.79 9.10 47.66
C SER A 578 -30.36 8.04 46.70
N GLY A 579 -30.21 6.76 47.01
CA GLY A 579 -30.48 5.64 46.11
C GLY A 579 -29.62 5.62 44.83
N GLN A 580 -28.61 6.49 44.73
CA GLN A 580 -27.78 6.64 43.54
C GLN A 580 -26.44 5.92 43.72
N THR A 581 -26.07 5.16 42.70
CA THR A 581 -24.76 4.51 42.58
C THR A 581 -24.19 4.74 41.19
N GLY A 582 -22.95 4.33 40.95
CA GLY A 582 -22.39 4.42 39.60
C GLY A 582 -20.94 3.96 39.51
N THR A 583 -20.28 4.31 38.42
CA THR A 583 -18.86 4.06 38.20
C THR A 583 -18.15 5.27 37.64
N ALA A 584 -16.86 5.33 37.93
CA ALA A 584 -15.89 6.15 37.23
C ALA A 584 -14.77 5.26 36.69
N VAL A 585 -14.56 5.26 35.38
CA VAL A 585 -13.41 4.61 34.74
C VAL A 585 -12.38 5.68 34.41
N LEU A 586 -11.19 5.54 34.97
CA LEU A 586 -10.06 6.43 34.78
C LEU A 586 -9.05 5.76 33.86
N ALA A 587 -8.86 6.31 32.66
CA ALA A 587 -7.83 5.88 31.73
C ALA A 587 -6.82 7.01 31.54
N GLY A 588 -5.55 6.74 31.81
CA GLY A 588 -4.48 7.72 31.64
C GLY A 588 -4.16 7.93 30.17
N TRP A 589 -4.07 9.20 29.75
CA TRP A 589 -3.71 9.71 28.43
C TRP A 589 -2.49 10.66 28.56
N GLY A 590 -1.37 10.12 29.07
CA GLY A 590 -0.17 10.89 29.38
C GLY A 590 -0.32 11.78 30.61
N ASN A 591 -0.21 13.10 30.43
CA ASN A 591 -0.45 14.08 31.52
C ASN A 591 -1.94 14.34 31.77
N PHE A 592 -2.83 13.60 31.12
CA PHE A 592 -4.28 13.70 31.26
C PHE A 592 -4.86 12.37 31.74
N THR A 593 -6.04 12.45 32.33
CA THR A 593 -6.86 11.29 32.65
C THR A 593 -8.23 11.48 32.05
N ASN A 594 -8.65 10.52 31.24
CA ASN A 594 -10.03 10.40 30.80
C ASN A 594 -10.83 9.78 31.95
N VAL A 595 -11.91 10.45 32.33
CA VAL A 595 -12.82 10.03 33.39
C VAL A 595 -14.18 9.79 32.76
N SER A 596 -14.49 8.51 32.53
CA SER A 596 -15.79 8.06 32.05
C SER A 596 -16.68 7.73 33.24
N LEU A 597 -17.81 8.41 33.36
CA LEU A 597 -18.78 8.24 34.43
C LEU A 597 -20.01 7.53 33.89
N ASN A 598 -20.60 6.67 34.71
CA ASN A 598 -21.93 6.11 34.48
C ASN A 598 -22.70 6.04 35.81
N LEU A 599 -23.78 6.82 35.93
CA LEU A 599 -24.58 6.94 37.15
C LEU A 599 -25.99 6.36 36.97
N SER A 600 -26.44 5.62 37.98
CA SER A 600 -27.83 5.19 38.10
C SER A 600 -28.75 6.37 38.41
N ALA A 601 -30.04 6.20 38.14
CA ALA A 601 -31.07 7.05 38.74
C ALA A 601 -31.07 6.90 40.26
N GLY A 602 -31.42 7.97 40.96
CA GLY A 602 -31.60 7.99 42.41
C GLY A 602 -32.83 8.83 42.78
N VAL A 603 -33.16 8.89 44.08
CA VAL A 603 -34.23 9.74 44.61
C VAL A 603 -33.82 11.20 44.75
N MET A 604 -32.51 11.46 44.72
CA MET A 604 -31.92 12.80 44.69
C MET A 604 -31.38 13.09 43.29
N GLU A 605 -31.85 14.16 42.66
CA GLU A 605 -31.28 14.59 41.37
C GLU A 605 -29.85 15.09 41.57
N THR A 606 -28.94 14.69 40.70
CA THR A 606 -27.54 15.13 40.71
C THR A 606 -27.35 16.38 39.87
N GLY A 607 -26.71 17.41 40.42
CA GLY A 607 -26.41 18.66 39.70
C GLY A 607 -24.94 18.86 39.32
N SER A 608 -24.00 18.32 40.09
CA SER A 608 -22.57 18.47 39.80
C SER A 608 -21.74 17.25 40.16
N VAL A 609 -20.65 17.04 39.41
CA VAL A 609 -19.73 15.92 39.60
C VAL A 609 -18.30 16.43 39.59
N HIS A 610 -17.49 15.93 40.52
CA HIS A 610 -16.13 16.43 40.76
C HIS A 610 -15.17 15.31 41.15
N ILE A 611 -13.89 15.55 40.88
CA ILE A 611 -12.79 14.91 41.61
C ILE A 611 -12.37 15.83 42.74
N HIS A 612 -12.23 15.28 43.93
CA HIS A 612 -11.88 15.97 45.16
C HIS A 612 -10.52 15.51 45.69
N GLU A 613 -9.79 16.40 46.39
CA GLU A 613 -8.44 16.15 46.93
C GLU A 613 -8.39 15.18 48.12
N GLY A 614 -9.54 14.70 48.59
CA GLY A 614 -9.67 13.87 49.77
C GLY A 614 -10.42 12.57 49.52
N GLN A 615 -11.03 12.03 50.56
CA GLN A 615 -11.62 10.68 50.56
C GLN A 615 -13.11 10.72 50.92
N CYS A 616 -13.88 9.77 50.37
CA CYS A 616 -15.27 9.53 50.72
C CYS A 616 -15.45 9.20 52.21
N LEU A 617 -16.69 9.28 52.70
CA LEU A 617 -17.01 8.99 54.11
C LEU A 617 -16.50 7.60 54.54
N PRO A 618 -15.95 7.46 55.77
CA PRO A 618 -15.92 8.45 56.86
C PRO A 618 -14.81 9.51 56.76
N GLY A 619 -14.07 9.56 55.65
CA GLY A 619 -13.07 10.59 55.36
C GLY A 619 -13.65 11.98 55.09
N ASN A 620 -12.78 12.90 54.68
CA ASN A 620 -13.16 14.25 54.25
C ASN A 620 -12.72 14.43 52.79
N LEU A 621 -13.65 14.81 51.92
CA LEU A 621 -13.38 15.05 50.50
C LEU A 621 -12.48 16.26 50.26
N GLY A 622 -12.43 17.24 51.16
CA GLY A 622 -11.65 18.45 50.95
C GLY A 622 -12.12 19.26 49.74
N GLY A 623 -11.20 19.99 49.11
CA GLY A 623 -11.50 20.86 47.98
C GLY A 623 -11.84 20.11 46.69
N VAL A 624 -12.54 20.79 45.77
CA VAL A 624 -12.71 20.32 44.40
C VAL A 624 -11.36 20.47 43.69
N ALA A 625 -10.81 19.37 43.21
CA ALA A 625 -9.59 19.33 42.41
C ALA A 625 -9.91 19.52 40.91
N TYR A 626 -10.91 18.81 40.40
CA TYR A 626 -11.30 18.84 38.99
C TYR A 626 -12.81 18.76 38.83
N ALA A 627 -13.37 19.61 37.96
CA ALA A 627 -14.78 19.53 37.59
C ALA A 627 -14.98 18.50 36.47
N LEU A 628 -16.02 17.67 36.62
CA LEU A 628 -16.43 16.69 35.63
C LEU A 628 -17.74 17.12 34.97
N THR A 629 -17.99 16.61 33.76
CA THR A 629 -19.21 16.87 33.00
C THR A 629 -20.42 16.28 33.72
N SER A 630 -21.32 17.14 34.17
CA SER A 630 -22.61 16.78 34.79
C SER A 630 -23.65 16.31 33.78
N PHE A 631 -24.75 15.73 34.27
CA PHE A 631 -25.84 15.17 33.47
C PHE A 631 -27.08 16.07 33.49
N GLU A 632 -27.86 16.04 32.42
CA GLU A 632 -29.22 16.60 32.39
C GLU A 632 -30.18 15.54 32.97
N GLY A 633 -30.83 15.81 34.10
CA GLY A 633 -31.75 14.87 34.78
C GLY A 633 -31.12 13.92 35.82
N GLY A 634 -29.86 14.14 36.20
CA GLY A 634 -29.27 13.53 37.40
C GLY A 634 -28.82 12.06 37.29
N SER A 635 -28.89 11.42 36.11
CA SER A 635 -28.35 10.08 35.82
C SER A 635 -27.89 9.98 34.36
N GLY A 636 -27.04 9.01 34.02
CA GLY A 636 -26.52 8.83 32.67
C GLY A 636 -25.00 8.63 32.59
N ALA A 637 -24.45 8.68 31.38
CA ALA A 637 -23.02 8.52 31.12
C ALA A 637 -22.37 9.81 30.62
N SER A 638 -21.15 10.10 31.07
CA SER A 638 -20.41 11.29 30.66
C SER A 638 -18.92 10.98 30.59
N ILE A 639 -18.19 11.74 29.78
CA ILE A 639 -16.74 11.60 29.66
C ILE A 639 -16.13 12.97 29.88
N THR A 640 -15.12 13.05 30.74
CA THR A 640 -14.39 14.28 31.01
C THR A 640 -12.89 14.03 30.96
N ASN A 641 -12.16 14.88 30.25
CA ASN A 641 -10.71 14.85 30.26
C ASN A 641 -10.21 15.85 31.29
N VAL A 642 -9.45 15.37 32.28
CA VAL A 642 -8.81 16.21 33.30
C VAL A 642 -7.31 16.28 33.05
N GLU A 643 -6.74 17.48 33.19
CA GLU A 643 -5.30 17.74 32.99
C GLU A 643 -4.49 17.31 34.23
N VAL A 644 -4.46 16.01 34.46
CA VAL A 644 -3.66 15.34 35.48
C VAL A 644 -3.37 13.92 35.05
N SER A 645 -2.13 13.44 35.24
CA SER A 645 -1.78 12.07 34.89
C SER A 645 -2.54 11.08 35.79
N LEU A 646 -2.87 9.90 35.24
CA LEU A 646 -3.53 8.87 36.03
C LEU A 646 -2.69 8.54 37.28
N SER A 647 -1.37 8.42 37.14
CA SER A 647 -0.45 8.18 38.24
C SER A 647 -0.55 9.22 39.37
N ALA A 648 -0.76 10.51 39.04
CA ALA A 648 -0.93 11.55 40.05
C ALA A 648 -2.28 11.42 40.77
N LEU A 649 -3.36 11.07 40.05
CA LEU A 649 -4.65 10.75 40.67
C LEU A 649 -4.58 9.51 41.57
N LEU A 650 -3.87 8.47 41.14
CA LEU A 650 -3.73 7.22 41.92
C LEU A 650 -2.92 7.40 43.20
N THR A 651 -1.97 8.34 43.23
CA THR A 651 -1.06 8.53 44.37
C THR A 651 -1.43 9.72 45.26
N GLY A 652 -2.29 10.63 44.78
CA GLY A 652 -2.64 11.85 45.49
C GLY A 652 -3.80 11.72 46.49
N GLY A 653 -4.45 10.55 46.57
CA GLY A 653 -5.52 10.31 47.54
C GLY A 653 -6.80 11.09 47.20
N PHE A 654 -7.23 11.01 45.94
CA PHE A 654 -8.41 11.70 45.44
C PHE A 654 -9.67 10.83 45.57
N ALA A 655 -10.86 11.45 45.36
CA ALA A 655 -12.13 10.74 45.26
C ALA A 655 -13.03 11.38 44.20
N VAL A 656 -13.80 10.55 43.51
CA VAL A 656 -14.86 11.00 42.59
C VAL A 656 -16.16 11.11 43.39
N ASN A 657 -16.86 12.24 43.27
CA ASN A 657 -18.07 12.50 44.03
C ASN A 657 -19.13 13.25 43.20
N THR A 658 -20.39 12.94 43.48
CA THR A 658 -21.57 13.58 42.90
C THR A 658 -22.37 14.33 43.97
N HIS A 659 -23.00 15.44 43.57
CA HIS A 659 -23.72 16.36 44.45
C HIS A 659 -25.17 16.51 44.05
N ASN A 660 -26.06 16.70 45.03
CA ASN A 660 -27.47 17.02 44.82
C ASN A 660 -27.64 18.32 44.02
N SER A 661 -28.66 18.38 43.16
CA SER A 661 -28.92 19.52 42.27
C SER A 661 -29.47 20.76 42.97
N GLU A 662 -30.15 20.59 44.10
CA GLU A 662 -30.70 21.67 44.92
C GLU A 662 -29.72 22.16 45.99
N ASP A 663 -28.87 21.27 46.51
CA ASP A 663 -27.85 21.59 47.52
C ASP A 663 -26.52 20.88 47.25
N GLY A 664 -25.55 21.63 46.73
CA GLY A 664 -24.19 21.15 46.45
C GLY A 664 -23.34 20.81 47.67
N SER A 665 -23.91 20.85 48.89
CA SER A 665 -23.27 20.31 50.10
C SER A 665 -23.73 18.88 50.44
N VAL A 666 -24.77 18.39 49.76
CA VAL A 666 -25.31 17.04 49.94
C VAL A 666 -24.78 16.13 48.86
N TYR A 667 -23.99 15.14 49.27
CA TYR A 667 -23.38 14.15 48.37
C TYR A 667 -24.37 13.05 48.03
N THR A 668 -24.49 12.69 46.76
CA THR A 668 -25.38 11.60 46.33
C THR A 668 -24.64 10.28 46.16
N SER A 669 -23.40 10.29 45.65
CA SER A 669 -22.56 9.09 45.52
C SER A 669 -21.07 9.44 45.57
N CYS A 670 -20.22 8.49 45.96
CA CYS A 670 -18.79 8.72 46.10
C CYS A 670 -17.95 7.45 45.95
N GLY A 671 -16.77 7.55 45.31
CA GLY A 671 -15.76 6.48 45.27
C GLY A 671 -14.34 7.01 45.35
N ASN A 672 -13.48 6.34 46.12
CA ASN A 672 -12.08 6.71 46.29
C ASN A 672 -11.23 6.29 45.09
N ILE A 673 -10.32 7.16 44.66
CA ILE A 673 -9.27 6.86 43.68
C ILE A 673 -8.07 6.31 44.45
N ASN A 674 -7.90 4.99 44.46
CA ASN A 674 -6.86 4.30 45.22
C ASN A 674 -5.61 4.03 44.37
N ALA A 675 -4.47 3.79 45.00
CA ALA A 675 -3.25 3.40 44.30
C ALA A 675 -3.40 2.01 43.67
N GLY A 676 -2.78 1.77 42.50
CA GLY A 676 -2.83 0.48 41.82
C GLY A 676 -2.20 -0.71 42.58
N ALA A 677 -1.57 -0.50 43.73
CA ALA A 677 -1.14 -1.59 44.63
C ALA A 677 -2.28 -2.09 45.54
N ASP A 678 -3.31 -1.26 45.72
CA ASP A 678 -4.50 -1.52 46.52
C ASP A 678 -5.72 -1.80 45.62
N SER A 679 -5.50 -2.06 44.33
CA SER A 679 -6.54 -2.35 43.36
C SER A 679 -6.02 -3.31 42.30
N LEU A 680 -6.83 -4.29 41.90
CA LEU A 680 -6.54 -5.21 40.80
C LEU A 680 -7.71 -5.18 39.81
N THR A 681 -7.45 -4.74 38.58
CA THR A 681 -8.42 -4.82 37.48
C THR A 681 -8.08 -6.00 36.58
N ILE A 682 -9.09 -6.81 36.30
CA ILE A 682 -9.00 -8.04 35.50
C ILE A 682 -9.99 -7.90 34.34
N ALA A 683 -9.53 -8.06 33.10
CA ALA A 683 -10.40 -8.06 31.93
C ALA A 683 -11.21 -9.35 31.88
N LEU A 684 -12.53 -9.24 31.68
CA LEU A 684 -13.44 -10.37 31.48
C LEU A 684 -13.57 -10.61 29.98
N SER A 685 -13.21 -11.81 29.54
CA SER A 685 -13.33 -12.22 28.15
C SER A 685 -14.62 -13.00 27.90
N GLU A 686 -15.02 -13.04 26.64
CA GLU A 686 -16.18 -13.81 26.23
C GLU A 686 -15.94 -15.31 26.40
N MET A 687 -16.92 -16.00 26.98
CA MET A 687 -17.00 -17.46 26.98
C MET A 687 -18.25 -17.94 26.25
N ASN A 688 -18.15 -19.13 25.65
CA ASN A 688 -19.29 -19.89 25.09
C ASN A 688 -20.12 -19.11 24.05
N GLY A 689 -19.52 -18.18 23.31
CA GLY A 689 -20.26 -17.39 22.31
C GLY A 689 -21.26 -16.40 22.93
N SER A 690 -21.02 -15.97 24.17
CA SER A 690 -21.96 -15.11 24.93
C SER A 690 -22.02 -13.67 24.44
N GLY A 691 -21.05 -13.20 23.65
CA GLY A 691 -20.87 -11.80 23.28
C GLY A 691 -20.67 -10.87 24.49
N GLN A 692 -20.26 -11.40 25.65
CA GLN A 692 -20.07 -10.64 26.88
C GLN A 692 -18.58 -10.44 27.15
N SER A 693 -18.17 -9.19 27.33
CA SER A 693 -16.84 -8.79 27.77
C SER A 693 -16.97 -7.76 28.89
N GLY A 694 -15.87 -7.44 29.58
CA GLY A 694 -15.92 -6.46 30.65
C GLY A 694 -14.67 -6.37 31.50
N PHE A 695 -14.84 -5.84 32.71
CA PHE A 695 -13.78 -5.72 33.70
C PHE A 695 -14.30 -6.07 35.10
N ALA A 696 -13.50 -6.77 35.89
CA ALA A 696 -13.67 -6.93 37.32
C ALA A 696 -12.54 -6.18 38.04
N THR A 697 -12.87 -5.20 38.86
CA THR A 697 -11.90 -4.44 39.67
C THR A 697 -12.09 -4.76 41.14
N LEU A 698 -11.03 -5.28 41.77
CA LEU A 698 -10.98 -5.63 43.17
C LEU A 698 -10.18 -4.56 43.91
N ASN A 699 -10.85 -3.75 44.73
CA ASN A 699 -10.23 -2.68 45.50
C ASN A 699 -10.06 -3.11 46.96
N ALA A 700 -8.86 -3.00 47.51
CA ALA A 700 -8.61 -3.26 48.92
C ALA A 700 -9.38 -2.26 49.80
N ASN A 701 -10.08 -2.78 50.80
CA ASN A 701 -10.84 -2.01 51.78
C ASN A 701 -10.57 -2.56 53.19
N GLY A 702 -9.36 -2.28 53.69
CA GLY A 702 -8.89 -2.83 54.96
C GLY A 702 -8.81 -4.37 54.94
N ASP A 703 -9.58 -5.02 55.81
CA ASP A 703 -9.67 -6.49 55.87
C ASP A 703 -10.63 -7.09 54.82
N GLN A 704 -11.27 -6.24 54.01
CA GLN A 704 -12.27 -6.58 53.00
C GLN A 704 -11.81 -6.15 51.59
N THR A 705 -12.56 -6.54 50.57
CA THR A 705 -12.31 -6.15 49.17
C THR A 705 -13.62 -5.73 48.50
N ASP A 706 -13.64 -4.54 47.92
CA ASP A 706 -14.75 -4.09 47.09
C ASP A 706 -14.55 -4.58 45.66
N VAL A 707 -15.44 -5.44 45.20
CA VAL A 707 -15.42 -6.05 43.87
C VAL A 707 -16.43 -5.33 42.99
N VAL A 708 -15.94 -4.67 41.95
CA VAL A 708 -16.74 -3.94 40.97
C VAL A 708 -16.68 -4.70 39.67
N ILE A 709 -17.81 -5.11 39.13
CA ILE A 709 -17.88 -5.73 37.80
C ILE A 709 -18.59 -4.79 36.86
N SER A 710 -18.02 -4.60 35.67
CA SER A 710 -18.68 -4.00 34.53
C SER A 710 -18.66 -5.00 33.38
N ALA A 711 -19.79 -5.21 32.73
CA ALA A 711 -19.93 -6.09 31.57
C ALA A 711 -20.74 -5.41 30.46
N THR A 712 -20.64 -5.90 29.24
CA THR A 712 -21.43 -5.46 28.09
C THR A 712 -22.93 -5.43 28.42
N ALA A 713 -23.64 -4.37 28.05
CA ALA A 713 -25.06 -4.20 28.38
C ALA A 713 -25.94 -5.30 27.74
N GLY A 714 -26.94 -5.81 28.48
CA GLY A 714 -28.00 -6.67 27.90
C GLY A 714 -28.41 -7.93 28.68
N ILE A 715 -27.82 -8.23 29.84
CA ILE A 715 -28.26 -9.35 30.68
C ILE A 715 -28.17 -9.04 32.19
N SER A 716 -29.11 -9.59 32.97
CA SER A 716 -28.94 -9.84 34.41
C SER A 716 -28.09 -11.10 34.53
N ALA A 717 -26.89 -10.99 35.09
CA ALA A 717 -25.98 -12.10 35.23
C ALA A 717 -25.55 -12.19 36.69
N LEU A 718 -25.75 -13.37 37.29
CA LEU A 718 -25.22 -13.65 38.60
C LEU A 718 -23.69 -13.70 38.50
N ALA A 719 -23.04 -12.90 39.33
CA ALA A 719 -21.59 -12.79 39.36
C ALA A 719 -21.01 -13.51 40.57
N HIS A 720 -19.89 -14.20 40.39
CA HIS A 720 -19.25 -14.98 41.44
C HIS A 720 -17.72 -14.96 41.33
N ILE A 721 -17.06 -15.08 42.47
CA ILE A 721 -15.67 -15.52 42.57
C ILE A 721 -15.70 -17.02 42.86
N HIS A 722 -15.13 -17.83 41.96
CA HIS A 722 -15.02 -19.27 42.09
C HIS A 722 -13.62 -19.67 42.53
N ASN A 723 -13.50 -20.81 43.22
CA ASN A 723 -12.21 -21.47 43.40
C ASN A 723 -11.70 -22.03 42.07
N GLY A 724 -10.39 -22.15 41.90
CA GLY A 724 -9.78 -22.74 40.70
C GLY A 724 -9.41 -21.69 39.65
N GLY A 725 -9.42 -22.10 38.39
CA GLY A 725 -9.13 -21.25 37.23
C GLY A 725 -10.22 -21.38 36.18
N CYS A 726 -10.08 -20.65 35.09
CA CYS A 726 -11.11 -20.50 34.07
C CYS A 726 -11.48 -21.81 33.36
N ASP A 727 -10.53 -22.74 33.23
CA ASP A 727 -10.73 -24.06 32.64
C ASP A 727 -11.39 -25.06 33.62
N THR A 728 -11.32 -24.77 34.92
CA THR A 728 -11.78 -25.65 36.00
C THR A 728 -12.43 -24.82 37.10
N LEU A 729 -13.53 -24.15 36.76
CA LEU A 729 -14.33 -23.42 37.73
C LEU A 729 -14.79 -24.38 38.83
N GLY A 730 -14.24 -24.18 40.02
CA GLY A 730 -14.64 -24.87 41.24
C GLY A 730 -15.88 -24.23 41.86
N GLY A 731 -16.23 -24.66 43.07
CA GLY A 731 -17.38 -24.08 43.78
C GLY A 731 -17.22 -22.58 44.04
N VAL A 732 -18.35 -21.88 44.15
CA VAL A 732 -18.44 -20.46 44.50
C VAL A 732 -17.72 -20.20 45.83
N ALA A 733 -16.70 -19.36 45.80
CA ALA A 733 -15.99 -18.87 46.97
C ALA A 733 -16.68 -17.63 47.56
N HIS A 734 -17.09 -16.69 46.69
CA HIS A 734 -17.81 -15.48 47.09
C HIS A 734 -18.91 -15.17 46.07
N ALA A 735 -20.13 -14.96 46.57
CA ALA A 735 -21.24 -14.47 45.76
C ALA A 735 -21.13 -12.95 45.59
N LEU A 736 -21.38 -12.48 44.38
CA LEU A 736 -21.39 -11.07 44.05
C LEU A 736 -22.80 -10.64 43.64
N SER A 737 -23.06 -9.35 43.74
CA SER A 737 -24.30 -8.73 43.30
C SER A 737 -24.48 -8.94 41.79
N ASP A 738 -25.73 -9.19 41.39
CA ASP A 738 -26.15 -9.28 39.99
C ASP A 738 -25.82 -7.96 39.26
N THR A 739 -25.31 -8.07 38.04
CA THR A 739 -24.94 -6.94 37.19
C THR A 739 -26.10 -6.25 36.52
N SER A 740 -27.31 -6.83 36.53
CA SER A 740 -28.60 -6.28 36.08
C SER A 740 -28.52 -5.23 34.95
N GLY A 741 -27.78 -5.54 33.88
CA GLY A 741 -27.67 -4.69 32.69
C GLY A 741 -26.43 -3.78 32.60
N GLY A 742 -25.42 -3.91 33.45
CA GLY A 742 -24.10 -3.36 33.13
C GLY A 742 -23.05 -3.40 34.23
N ILE A 743 -23.39 -3.07 35.48
CA ILE A 743 -22.41 -2.91 36.57
C ILE A 743 -22.95 -3.48 37.88
N SER A 744 -22.11 -4.20 38.63
CA SER A 744 -22.35 -4.54 40.03
C SER A 744 -21.20 -4.12 40.94
N SER A 745 -21.51 -3.88 42.21
CA SER A 745 -20.52 -3.67 43.27
C SER A 745 -20.85 -4.55 44.46
N THR A 746 -19.84 -5.19 45.06
CA THR A 746 -19.99 -6.06 46.22
C THR A 746 -18.77 -5.98 47.12
N THR A 747 -18.99 -5.71 48.40
CA THR A 747 -17.94 -5.86 49.41
C THR A 747 -17.84 -7.31 49.84
N VAL A 748 -16.68 -7.92 49.60
CA VAL A 748 -16.35 -9.29 49.97
C VAL A 748 -15.54 -9.29 51.26
N ASP A 749 -15.89 -10.18 52.20
CA ASP A 749 -15.19 -10.34 53.48
C ASP A 749 -13.89 -11.15 53.33
N ALA A 750 -12.97 -10.62 52.51
CA ALA A 750 -11.63 -11.14 52.28
C ALA A 750 -10.70 -10.00 51.87
N THR A 751 -9.45 -10.01 52.36
CA THR A 751 -8.43 -9.05 51.90
C THR A 751 -8.10 -9.25 50.42
N LEU A 752 -7.71 -8.19 49.72
CA LEU A 752 -7.26 -8.26 48.32
C LEU A 752 -6.09 -9.24 48.16
N ASN A 753 -5.17 -9.25 49.13
CA ASN A 753 -4.06 -10.20 49.16
C ASN A 753 -4.54 -11.67 49.27
N ALA A 754 -5.59 -11.95 50.03
CA ALA A 754 -6.14 -13.31 50.13
C ALA A 754 -6.78 -13.75 48.81
N LEU A 755 -7.47 -12.84 48.12
CA LEU A 755 -8.07 -13.12 46.81
C LEU A 755 -7.02 -13.27 45.71
N THR A 756 -5.86 -12.62 45.84
CA THR A 756 -4.76 -12.68 44.84
C THR A 756 -3.75 -13.81 45.07
N VAL A 757 -3.62 -14.29 46.31
CA VAL A 757 -2.75 -15.43 46.66
C VAL A 757 -3.49 -16.79 46.58
N GLY A 758 -4.82 -16.78 46.46
CA GLY A 758 -5.59 -17.99 46.19
C GLY A 758 -5.74 -18.28 44.69
N SER A 759 -6.13 -19.52 44.35
CA SER A 759 -6.57 -19.85 42.99
C SER A 759 -8.04 -19.50 42.86
N PHE A 760 -8.33 -18.35 42.29
CA PHE A 760 -9.68 -17.87 42.06
C PHE A 760 -9.91 -17.41 40.62
N ALA A 761 -11.17 -17.47 40.18
CA ALA A 761 -11.63 -16.93 38.91
C ALA A 761 -12.92 -16.12 39.10
N VAL A 762 -13.01 -14.97 38.43
CA VAL A 762 -14.25 -14.17 38.38
C VAL A 762 -15.06 -14.61 37.17
N ASN A 763 -16.32 -14.96 37.38
CA ASN A 763 -17.20 -15.46 36.32
C ASN A 763 -18.59 -14.82 36.36
N LEU A 764 -19.17 -14.68 35.17
CA LEU A 764 -20.53 -14.19 34.92
C LEU A 764 -21.34 -15.29 34.24
N HIS A 765 -22.57 -15.54 34.71
CA HIS A 765 -23.48 -16.50 34.10
C HIS A 765 -24.95 -16.04 34.11
N THR A 766 -25.72 -16.52 33.13
CA THR A 766 -27.16 -16.25 33.02
C THR A 766 -27.96 -17.25 33.85
N ASP A 767 -28.94 -16.77 34.61
CA ASP A 767 -29.84 -17.48 35.55
C ASP A 767 -29.86 -19.03 35.48
N GLY A 768 -29.32 -19.68 36.53
CA GLY A 768 -29.76 -21.00 36.98
C GLY A 768 -28.76 -22.15 37.00
N ASN A 769 -27.53 -21.99 36.51
CA ASN A 769 -26.46 -22.99 36.67
C ASN A 769 -25.17 -22.29 37.12
N ALA A 770 -24.99 -22.21 38.44
CA ALA A 770 -23.75 -21.79 39.10
C ALA A 770 -22.75 -22.95 39.26
#